data_AF-A0A2J7ZHN6-F1
#
_entry.id   AF-A0A2J7ZHN6-F1
#
_cell.length_a   1.000
_cell.length_b   1.000
_cell.length_c   1.000
_cell.angle_alpha   90.00
_cell.angle_beta   90.00
_cell.angle_gamma   90.00
#
_symmetry.space_group_name_H-M   'P 1'
#
loop_
_entity.id
_entity.type
_entity.pdbx_description
1 polymer ?
#
loop_
_entity_poly.entity_id
_entity_poly.type
_entity_poly.pdbx_seq_one_letter_code
_entity_poly.pdbx_strand_id
1 'polypeptide(L)'
;MEQQVSAKAAALVPKFRDATERLRSGRLLEPPEANSLKQQLDDLGDLGEATEGTALAARGPDASSLALNAHSDLCATASDAAGALVLDPRGDCPLPPEALGFATRLLRTQALQCYSRLLAAAAEDVQAAGAGASLRAASIIRGAACLVAPLADVARRSMADGSDEAVAVPMSGAARRRQQQQQARGLVFSGELAAALRDSCVVEHLARAALHLHLRCAGEAAETAVVQAVYACMGLFGMHDACCSVGMSDAPTASSLRDAVRGRCVQHLALSSALAALCAADGGPSYGLPEELLLGLPVFGDGSPPADLRQRQGVQELNFSVFNLAISGLELNPGMRPAPSLPPGRRAAVALLLRLGRLGLESGRIWGEVYGGSALGQREGCGAEGRTSTGGAPGFPGGGGGAFMGRGSAGSGYSGNAGSEAGIDGSGGGGGGGGGSCGNEGDGGSGGGSVALPTVPAPPPTVPLPQPLRLLVSRNELAHLTTGSLDVALHLLSVVHQQQAEQHKPAAAAAAGGGALGVWQEVAAAEWWQLAVAAALHVTRWANEGELQALAELFVLGTRLGRLPLDSPLLPALPCPMTAAALAAGVLPCVERLLRRSWKAPEAAEATLAHSLTEGCFEAGLLAPLLAYGEPRQAAALVATVRKLLV
;
A
#
# COMPACT_ATOMS: atom_id res chain seq x y z
N MET A 1 -15.25 -0.23 -33.06
CA MET A 1 -13.89 -0.39 -32.50
C MET A 1 -13.80 -1.68 -31.68
N GLU A 2 -14.63 -1.87 -30.65
CA GLU A 2 -14.65 -3.08 -29.80
C GLU A 2 -14.75 -4.41 -30.55
N GLN A 3 -15.65 -4.55 -31.54
CA GLN A 3 -15.75 -5.78 -32.36
C GLN A 3 -14.47 -6.10 -33.14
N GLN A 4 -13.75 -5.07 -33.60
CA GLN A 4 -12.50 -5.24 -34.35
C GLN A 4 -11.36 -5.67 -33.43
N VAL A 5 -11.28 -5.08 -32.24
CA VAL A 5 -10.35 -5.47 -31.18
C VAL A 5 -10.60 -6.92 -30.75
N SER A 6 -11.87 -7.30 -30.55
CA SER A 6 -12.28 -8.67 -30.23
C SER A 6 -11.86 -9.68 -31.31
N ALA A 7 -12.10 -9.37 -32.58
CA ALA A 7 -11.72 -10.22 -33.70
C ALA A 7 -10.20 -10.39 -33.81
N LYS A 8 -9.43 -9.31 -33.64
CA LYS A 8 -7.96 -9.37 -33.60
C LYS A 8 -7.47 -10.21 -32.42
N ALA A 9 -8.01 -10.01 -31.21
CA ALA A 9 -7.64 -10.79 -30.03
C ALA A 9 -7.96 -12.28 -30.20
N ALA A 10 -9.10 -12.62 -30.82
CA ALA A 10 -9.47 -14.00 -31.11
C ALA A 10 -8.50 -14.68 -32.10
N ALA A 11 -7.98 -13.94 -33.08
CA ALA A 11 -7.00 -14.45 -34.05
C ALA A 11 -5.61 -14.70 -33.43
N LEU A 12 -5.27 -14.02 -32.32
CA LEU A 12 -3.99 -14.18 -31.63
C LEU A 12 -3.95 -15.41 -30.72
N VAL A 13 -5.08 -15.81 -30.12
CA VAL A 13 -5.16 -16.95 -29.20
C VAL A 13 -4.54 -18.25 -29.75
N PRO A 14 -4.86 -18.71 -30.98
CA PRO A 14 -4.25 -19.94 -31.49
C PRO A 14 -2.73 -19.82 -31.70
N LYS A 15 -2.23 -18.64 -32.06
CA LYS A 15 -0.78 -18.39 -32.19
C LYS A 15 -0.09 -18.42 -30.82
N PHE A 16 -0.72 -17.88 -29.79
CA PHE A 16 -0.27 -17.99 -28.40
C PHE A 16 -0.25 -19.42 -27.88
N ARG A 17 -1.30 -20.19 -28.20
CA ARG A 17 -1.34 -21.60 -27.84
C ARG A 17 -0.20 -22.38 -28.49
N ASP A 18 0.06 -22.15 -29.77
CA ASP A 18 1.18 -22.77 -30.48
C ASP A 18 2.53 -22.38 -29.83
N ALA A 19 2.73 -21.08 -29.57
CA ALA A 19 3.91 -20.59 -28.87
C ALA A 19 4.11 -21.27 -27.49
N THR A 20 3.03 -21.47 -26.75
CA THR A 20 3.05 -22.10 -25.42
C THR A 20 3.34 -23.60 -25.50
N GLU A 21 2.76 -24.32 -26.47
CA GLU A 21 3.05 -25.73 -26.71
C GLU A 21 4.49 -25.96 -27.20
N ARG A 22 4.99 -25.08 -28.06
CA ARG A 22 6.40 -25.06 -28.47
C ARG A 22 7.28 -24.92 -27.23
N LEU A 23 7.05 -23.91 -26.39
CA LEU A 23 7.80 -23.69 -25.15
C LEU A 23 7.74 -24.91 -24.23
N ARG A 24 6.55 -25.50 -24.04
CA ARG A 24 6.35 -26.72 -23.26
C ARG A 24 7.18 -27.90 -23.78
N SER A 25 7.33 -28.02 -25.09
CA SER A 25 8.15 -29.04 -25.75
C SER A 25 9.65 -28.72 -25.76
N GLY A 26 10.07 -27.60 -25.15
CA GLY A 26 11.46 -27.13 -25.19
C GLY A 26 11.87 -26.48 -26.52
N ARG A 27 10.93 -26.24 -27.44
CA ARG A 27 11.15 -25.56 -28.71
C ARG A 27 10.79 -24.09 -28.55
N LEU A 28 11.74 -23.19 -28.70
CA LEU A 28 11.47 -21.77 -28.58
C LEU A 28 10.91 -21.21 -29.91
N LEU A 29 10.24 -20.06 -29.86
CA LEU A 29 9.88 -19.31 -31.06
C LEU A 29 11.14 -18.73 -31.69
N GLU A 30 11.20 -18.70 -33.02
CA GLU A 30 12.28 -17.96 -33.67
C GLU A 30 12.08 -16.46 -33.38
N PRO A 31 13.15 -15.67 -33.14
CA PRO A 31 13.06 -14.25 -32.85
C PRO A 31 12.14 -13.43 -33.80
N PRO A 32 12.16 -13.62 -35.13
CA PRO A 32 11.24 -12.91 -36.03
C PRO A 32 9.77 -13.29 -35.84
N GLU A 33 9.47 -14.55 -35.49
CA GLU A 33 8.10 -15.00 -35.22
C GLU A 33 7.58 -14.35 -33.95
N ALA A 34 8.39 -14.33 -32.90
CA ALA A 34 8.04 -13.70 -31.62
C ALA A 34 7.89 -12.17 -31.77
N ASN A 35 8.78 -11.50 -32.52
CA ASN A 35 8.66 -10.07 -32.79
C ASN A 35 7.41 -9.74 -33.64
N SER A 36 7.07 -10.57 -34.63
CA SER A 36 5.85 -10.42 -35.43
C SER A 36 4.59 -10.56 -34.58
N LEU A 37 4.58 -11.51 -33.65
CA LEU A 37 3.50 -11.69 -32.69
C LEU A 37 3.40 -10.54 -31.68
N LYS A 38 4.54 -10.07 -31.17
CA LYS A 38 4.63 -8.90 -30.30
C LYS A 38 4.06 -7.66 -30.99
N GLN A 39 4.50 -7.36 -32.22
CA GLN A 39 3.98 -6.22 -32.98
C GLN A 39 2.46 -6.31 -33.16
N GLN A 40 1.89 -7.50 -33.40
CA GLN A 40 0.44 -7.66 -33.53
C GLN A 40 -0.33 -7.42 -32.22
N LEU A 41 0.33 -7.56 -31.06
CA LEU A 41 -0.23 -7.22 -29.75
C LEU A 41 -0.03 -5.75 -29.42
N ASP A 42 1.13 -5.19 -29.75
CA ASP A 42 1.39 -3.75 -29.63
C ASP A 42 0.35 -2.98 -30.48
N ASP A 43 0.09 -3.42 -31.71
CA ASP A 43 -0.99 -2.90 -32.58
C ASP A 43 -2.41 -3.09 -31.99
N LEU A 44 -2.55 -3.93 -30.96
CA LEU A 44 -3.80 -4.14 -30.23
C LEU A 44 -3.90 -3.20 -29.01
N GLY A 45 -2.74 -2.88 -28.39
CA GLY A 45 -2.60 -1.94 -27.26
C GLY A 45 -2.55 -0.47 -27.67
N ASP A 46 -1.91 -0.13 -28.79
CA ASP A 46 -1.78 1.25 -29.33
C ASP A 46 -3.11 1.90 -29.73
N LEU A 47 -4.21 1.15 -29.69
CA LEU A 47 -5.57 1.72 -29.72
C LEU A 47 -5.98 2.39 -28.39
N GLY A 48 -5.10 2.43 -27.37
CA GLY A 48 -5.37 2.89 -26.01
C GLY A 48 -4.22 3.61 -25.26
N GLU A 49 -3.29 4.27 -25.97
CA GLU A 49 -2.11 5.02 -25.47
C GLU A 49 -0.81 4.24 -25.21
N ALA A 50 0.29 4.92 -25.61
CA ALA A 50 1.63 4.39 -25.84
C ALA A 50 2.41 4.11 -24.56
N THR A 51 3.05 2.95 -24.50
CA THR A 51 4.08 2.63 -23.50
C THR A 51 5.45 2.52 -24.19
N GLU A 52 6.40 3.34 -23.75
CA GLU A 52 7.78 3.31 -24.24
C GLU A 52 8.52 2.07 -23.73
N GLY A 53 8.84 1.14 -24.65
CA GLY A 53 9.68 -0.01 -24.38
C GLY A 53 11.17 0.36 -24.40
N THR A 54 11.83 0.29 -23.24
CA THR A 54 13.29 0.39 -23.12
C THR A 54 13.99 -0.82 -23.74
N ALA A 55 14.64 -0.61 -24.89
CA ALA A 55 15.53 -1.58 -25.51
C ALA A 55 16.91 -1.53 -24.83
N LEU A 56 17.18 -2.48 -23.91
CA LEU A 56 18.52 -2.67 -23.34
C LEU A 56 19.41 -3.40 -24.34
N ALA A 57 20.45 -2.71 -24.83
CA ALA A 57 21.47 -3.27 -25.71
C ALA A 57 22.41 -4.22 -24.93
N ALA A 58 22.09 -5.52 -24.90
CA ALA A 58 22.99 -6.56 -24.38
C ALA A 58 23.87 -7.13 -25.50
N ARG A 59 25.19 -7.20 -25.26
CA ARG A 59 26.17 -7.86 -26.14
C ARG A 59 25.89 -9.37 -26.21
N GLY A 60 25.50 -9.82 -27.41
CA GLY A 60 25.49 -11.22 -27.89
C GLY A 60 24.92 -12.29 -26.95
N PRO A 61 23.58 -12.35 -26.75
CA PRO A 61 22.95 -13.50 -26.10
C PRO A 61 23.06 -14.74 -26.98
N ASP A 62 23.18 -15.91 -26.35
CA ASP A 62 22.93 -17.20 -26.99
C ASP A 62 21.48 -17.27 -27.53
N ALA A 63 21.29 -17.97 -28.65
CA ALA A 63 20.00 -18.03 -29.37
C ALA A 63 18.83 -18.49 -28.48
N SER A 64 19.11 -19.35 -27.49
CA SER A 64 18.12 -19.81 -26.52
C SER A 64 17.66 -18.72 -25.55
N SER A 65 18.55 -17.83 -25.11
CA SER A 65 18.15 -16.67 -24.29
C SER A 65 17.34 -15.68 -25.10
N LEU A 66 17.71 -15.47 -26.37
CA LEU A 66 17.01 -14.54 -27.25
C LEU A 66 15.57 -14.99 -27.53
N ALA A 67 15.37 -16.28 -27.79
CA ALA A 67 14.06 -16.86 -28.04
C ALA A 67 13.19 -16.96 -26.77
N LEU A 68 13.81 -17.14 -25.60
CA LEU A 68 13.11 -17.11 -24.31
C LEU A 68 12.71 -15.69 -23.91
N ASN A 69 13.57 -14.69 -24.15
CA ASN A 69 13.24 -13.28 -23.99
C ASN A 69 12.08 -12.91 -24.92
N ALA A 70 12.10 -13.35 -26.17
CA ALA A 70 11.04 -13.04 -27.11
C ALA A 70 9.69 -13.69 -26.72
N HIS A 71 9.71 -14.88 -26.12
CA HIS A 71 8.50 -15.49 -25.55
C HIS A 71 8.03 -14.80 -24.25
N SER A 72 8.97 -14.43 -23.37
CA SER A 72 8.68 -13.67 -22.16
C SER A 72 8.03 -12.34 -22.52
N ASP A 73 8.61 -11.62 -23.48
CA ASP A 73 8.10 -10.37 -23.99
C ASP A 73 6.74 -10.59 -24.67
N LEU A 74 6.56 -11.69 -25.41
CA LEU A 74 5.27 -12.04 -26.00
C LEU A 74 4.18 -12.24 -24.93
N CYS A 75 4.46 -13.00 -23.87
CA CYS A 75 3.53 -13.20 -22.76
C CYS A 75 3.27 -11.92 -21.98
N ALA A 76 4.30 -11.11 -21.74
CA ALA A 76 4.16 -9.80 -21.13
C ALA A 76 3.23 -8.94 -21.98
N THR A 77 3.52 -8.80 -23.28
CA THR A 77 2.69 -8.03 -24.21
C THR A 77 1.26 -8.56 -24.31
N ALA A 78 1.04 -9.89 -24.25
CA ALA A 78 -0.31 -10.47 -24.20
C ALA A 78 -1.07 -10.02 -22.95
N SER A 79 -0.39 -10.02 -21.83
CA SER A 79 -0.95 -9.73 -20.52
C SER A 79 -1.12 -8.23 -20.32
N ASP A 80 -0.20 -7.43 -20.86
CA ASP A 80 -0.28 -5.97 -20.93
C ASP A 80 -1.39 -5.56 -21.89
N ALA A 81 -1.56 -6.23 -23.04
CA ALA A 81 -2.73 -6.03 -23.89
C ALA A 81 -4.03 -6.41 -23.16
N ALA A 82 -4.05 -7.52 -22.40
CA ALA A 82 -5.20 -7.83 -21.55
C ALA A 82 -5.45 -6.74 -20.50
N GLY A 83 -4.38 -6.21 -19.89
CA GLY A 83 -4.40 -5.12 -18.91
C GLY A 83 -4.79 -3.77 -19.51
N ALA A 84 -4.38 -3.47 -20.74
CA ALA A 84 -4.73 -2.25 -21.48
C ALA A 84 -6.19 -2.29 -21.95
N LEU A 85 -6.69 -3.47 -22.36
CA LEU A 85 -8.12 -3.70 -22.57
C LEU A 85 -8.96 -3.57 -21.29
N VAL A 86 -8.30 -3.60 -20.13
CA VAL A 86 -8.87 -3.49 -18.78
C VAL A 86 -8.73 -2.07 -18.21
N LEU A 87 -7.69 -1.35 -18.60
CA LEU A 87 -7.45 0.06 -18.30
C LEU A 87 -8.31 0.90 -19.25
N ASP A 88 -9.61 0.99 -18.98
CA ASP A 88 -10.34 2.19 -19.40
C ASP A 88 -9.81 3.33 -18.51
N PRO A 89 -9.11 4.34 -19.06
CA PRO A 89 -8.60 5.49 -18.30
C PRO A 89 -9.71 6.29 -17.62
N ARG A 90 -10.98 6.04 -17.96
CA ARG A 90 -12.15 6.69 -17.34
C ARG A 90 -12.56 6.06 -16.00
N GLY A 91 -12.03 4.90 -15.63
CA GLY A 91 -12.34 4.26 -14.35
C GLY A 91 -13.76 3.70 -14.23
N ASP A 92 -14.61 3.87 -15.24
CA ASP A 92 -15.98 3.41 -15.22
C ASP A 92 -16.03 1.89 -15.42
N CYS A 93 -16.37 1.18 -14.35
CA CYS A 93 -16.81 -0.22 -14.44
C CYS A 93 -18.06 -0.33 -15.34
N PRO A 94 -18.24 -1.45 -16.08
CA PRO A 94 -17.54 -2.74 -15.91
C PRO A 94 -16.67 -3.17 -17.12
N LEU A 95 -15.67 -4.06 -16.89
CA LEU A 95 -14.75 -4.60 -17.92
C LEU A 95 -15.47 -5.08 -19.21
N PRO A 96 -14.90 -4.89 -20.41
CA PRO A 96 -15.52 -5.45 -21.62
C PRO A 96 -15.52 -7.00 -21.56
N PRO A 97 -16.64 -7.67 -21.90
CA PRO A 97 -16.73 -9.14 -21.87
C PRO A 97 -15.70 -9.83 -22.77
N GLU A 98 -15.20 -9.12 -23.78
CA GLU A 98 -14.14 -9.54 -24.68
C GLU A 98 -12.80 -9.70 -23.96
N ALA A 99 -12.46 -8.77 -23.05
CA ALA A 99 -11.21 -8.80 -22.28
C ALA A 99 -11.21 -9.99 -21.32
N LEU A 100 -12.31 -10.22 -20.60
CA LEU A 100 -12.46 -11.38 -19.73
C LEU A 100 -12.42 -12.70 -20.54
N GLY A 101 -13.03 -12.71 -21.73
CA GLY A 101 -12.96 -13.84 -22.66
C GLY A 101 -11.54 -14.11 -23.15
N PHE A 102 -10.75 -13.08 -23.43
CA PHE A 102 -9.35 -13.20 -23.79
C PHE A 102 -8.51 -13.74 -22.63
N ALA A 103 -8.64 -13.15 -21.43
CA ALA A 103 -7.93 -13.59 -20.22
C ALA A 103 -8.25 -15.06 -19.89
N THR A 104 -9.51 -15.49 -20.02
CA THR A 104 -9.92 -16.89 -19.83
C THR A 104 -9.24 -17.82 -20.84
N ARG A 105 -9.14 -17.41 -22.11
CA ARG A 105 -8.44 -18.19 -23.14
C ARG A 105 -6.94 -18.26 -22.89
N LEU A 106 -6.34 -17.14 -22.46
CA LEU A 106 -4.93 -17.07 -22.09
C LEU A 106 -4.61 -18.00 -20.90
N LEU A 107 -5.43 -17.96 -19.85
CA LEU A 107 -5.32 -18.86 -18.70
C LEU A 107 -5.31 -20.34 -19.12
N ARG A 108 -6.17 -20.71 -20.06
CA ARG A 108 -6.31 -22.07 -20.58
C ARG A 108 -5.18 -22.51 -21.53
N THR A 109 -4.21 -21.65 -21.86
CA THR A 109 -3.01 -22.05 -22.62
C THR A 109 -2.01 -22.84 -21.79
N GLN A 110 -2.20 -22.94 -20.47
CA GLN A 110 -1.25 -23.56 -19.53
C GLN A 110 0.09 -22.81 -19.39
N ALA A 111 0.11 -21.51 -19.72
CA ALA A 111 1.29 -20.66 -19.58
C ALA A 111 1.81 -20.64 -18.13
N LEU A 112 0.93 -20.65 -17.12
CA LEU A 112 1.32 -20.67 -15.69
C LEU A 112 2.12 -21.94 -15.32
N GLN A 113 1.70 -23.12 -15.78
CA GLN A 113 2.43 -24.38 -15.57
C GLN A 113 3.78 -24.38 -16.32
N CYS A 114 3.86 -23.67 -17.44
CA CYS A 114 5.11 -23.50 -18.16
C CYS A 114 6.09 -22.60 -17.39
N TYR A 115 5.63 -21.42 -16.96
CA TYR A 115 6.44 -20.50 -16.15
C TYR A 115 6.86 -21.11 -14.82
N SER A 116 6.00 -21.87 -14.15
CA SER A 116 6.36 -22.60 -12.93
C SER A 116 7.61 -23.47 -13.11
N ARG A 117 7.66 -24.28 -14.19
CA ARG A 117 8.83 -25.12 -14.50
C ARG A 117 10.08 -24.29 -14.85
N LEU A 118 9.90 -23.19 -15.60
CA LEU A 118 11.00 -22.29 -15.93
C LEU A 118 11.57 -21.57 -14.69
N LEU A 119 10.70 -21.12 -13.79
CA LEU A 119 11.08 -20.46 -12.53
C LEU A 119 11.79 -21.44 -11.59
N ALA A 120 11.30 -22.68 -11.50
CA ALA A 120 11.96 -23.73 -10.73
C ALA A 120 13.38 -23.98 -11.26
N ALA A 121 13.55 -24.13 -12.59
CA ALA A 121 14.86 -24.27 -13.20
C ALA A 121 15.75 -23.04 -13.00
N ALA A 122 15.20 -21.83 -13.18
CA ALA A 122 15.93 -20.57 -13.00
C ALA A 122 16.44 -20.40 -11.56
N ALA A 123 15.65 -20.80 -10.55
CA ALA A 123 16.08 -20.76 -9.17
C ALA A 123 17.29 -21.67 -8.90
N GLU A 124 17.30 -22.87 -9.48
CA GLU A 124 18.43 -23.82 -9.35
C GLU A 124 19.66 -23.32 -10.14
N ASP A 125 19.46 -22.77 -11.34
CA ASP A 125 20.53 -22.18 -12.16
C ASP A 125 21.21 -21.00 -11.44
N VAL A 126 20.44 -20.10 -10.83
CA VAL A 126 20.98 -18.97 -10.04
C VAL A 126 21.72 -19.45 -8.80
N GLN A 127 21.30 -20.57 -8.20
CA GLN A 127 22.04 -21.16 -7.08
C GLN A 127 23.36 -21.79 -7.52
N ALA A 128 23.40 -22.42 -8.71
CA ALA A 128 24.53 -23.18 -9.21
C ALA A 128 25.55 -22.36 -10.01
N ALA A 129 25.14 -21.30 -10.69
CA ALA A 129 25.93 -20.56 -11.66
C ALA A 129 26.24 -19.10 -11.24
N GLY A 130 27.25 -18.50 -11.89
CA GLY A 130 27.61 -17.09 -11.75
C GLY A 130 26.75 -16.14 -12.60
N ALA A 131 27.17 -14.88 -12.73
CA ALA A 131 26.39 -13.73 -13.23
C ALA A 131 25.61 -13.88 -14.57
N GLY A 132 25.93 -14.86 -15.42
CA GLY A 132 25.21 -15.09 -16.68
C GLY A 132 23.82 -15.72 -16.51
N ALA A 133 23.63 -16.60 -15.53
CA ALA A 133 22.34 -17.22 -15.23
C ALA A 133 21.31 -16.20 -14.69
N SER A 134 21.81 -15.11 -14.12
CA SER A 134 21.06 -14.04 -13.47
C SER A 134 20.16 -13.27 -14.43
N LEU A 135 20.67 -12.92 -15.61
CA LEU A 135 19.90 -12.18 -16.62
C LEU A 135 18.75 -13.01 -17.16
N ARG A 136 19.00 -14.31 -17.41
CA ARG A 136 17.97 -15.24 -17.87
C ARG A 136 16.89 -15.44 -16.80
N ALA A 137 17.28 -15.63 -15.54
CA ALA A 137 16.35 -15.74 -14.43
C ALA A 137 15.52 -14.46 -14.27
N ALA A 138 16.14 -13.28 -14.38
CA ALA A 138 15.44 -12.00 -14.35
C ALA A 138 14.37 -11.89 -15.44
N SER A 139 14.68 -12.30 -16.67
CA SER A 139 13.68 -12.30 -17.75
C SER A 139 12.53 -13.28 -17.48
N ILE A 140 12.82 -14.48 -16.98
CA ILE A 140 11.78 -15.48 -16.67
C ILE A 140 10.86 -14.96 -15.56
N ILE A 141 11.43 -14.38 -14.50
CA ILE A 141 10.68 -13.77 -13.40
C ILE A 141 9.81 -12.64 -13.92
N ARG A 142 10.35 -11.75 -14.75
CA ARG A 142 9.60 -10.65 -15.36
C ARG A 142 8.43 -11.17 -16.20
N GLY A 143 8.65 -12.13 -17.10
CA GLY A 143 7.58 -12.72 -17.92
C GLY A 143 6.47 -13.38 -17.10
N ALA A 144 6.84 -14.10 -16.03
CA ALA A 144 5.87 -14.71 -15.13
C ALA A 144 5.09 -13.67 -14.32
N ALA A 145 5.76 -12.65 -13.81
CA ALA A 145 5.13 -11.56 -13.07
C ALA A 145 4.17 -10.75 -13.95
N CYS A 146 4.60 -10.38 -15.16
CA CYS A 146 3.78 -9.70 -16.16
C CYS A 146 2.58 -10.56 -16.61
N LEU A 147 2.60 -11.89 -16.44
CA LEU A 147 1.43 -12.73 -16.67
C LEU A 147 0.50 -12.76 -15.46
N VAL A 148 1.06 -12.97 -14.26
CA VAL A 148 0.28 -13.14 -13.02
C VAL A 148 -0.41 -11.84 -12.60
N ALA A 149 0.29 -10.70 -12.62
CA ALA A 149 -0.24 -9.43 -12.14
C ALA A 149 -1.49 -8.96 -12.93
N PRO A 150 -1.47 -8.91 -14.27
CA PRO A 150 -2.65 -8.47 -15.04
C PRO A 150 -3.81 -9.46 -14.94
N LEU A 151 -3.56 -10.77 -14.89
CA LEU A 151 -4.63 -11.76 -14.69
C LEU A 151 -5.33 -11.56 -13.33
N ALA A 152 -4.55 -11.30 -12.28
CA ALA A 152 -5.07 -10.99 -10.96
C ALA A 152 -5.87 -9.69 -10.95
N ASP A 153 -5.40 -8.66 -11.67
CA ASP A 153 -6.09 -7.37 -11.78
C ASP A 153 -7.42 -7.48 -12.56
N VAL A 154 -7.42 -8.23 -13.68
CA VAL A 154 -8.64 -8.56 -14.44
C VAL A 154 -9.67 -9.24 -13.53
N ALA A 155 -9.23 -10.25 -12.76
CA ALA A 155 -10.09 -10.96 -11.83
C ALA A 155 -10.66 -10.01 -10.77
N ARG A 156 -9.80 -9.25 -10.09
CA ARG A 156 -10.17 -8.28 -9.06
C ARG A 156 -11.21 -7.27 -9.58
N ARG A 157 -10.95 -6.61 -10.70
CA ARG A 157 -11.88 -5.63 -11.30
C ARG A 157 -13.18 -6.25 -11.78
N SER A 158 -13.16 -7.51 -12.22
CA SER A 158 -14.38 -8.22 -12.64
C SER A 158 -15.34 -8.53 -11.48
N MET A 159 -14.84 -8.50 -10.24
CA MET A 159 -15.61 -8.76 -9.03
C MET A 159 -16.09 -7.49 -8.34
N ALA A 160 -15.46 -6.33 -8.61
CA ALA A 160 -15.81 -5.06 -8.01
C ALA A 160 -17.30 -4.77 -8.23
N ASP A 161 -18.04 -4.70 -7.13
CA ASP A 161 -19.41 -4.23 -7.16
C ASP A 161 -19.33 -2.72 -7.42
N GLY A 162 -19.98 -2.23 -8.46
CA GLY A 162 -19.96 -0.81 -8.83
C GLY A 162 -20.68 0.09 -7.81
N SER A 163 -20.73 -0.32 -6.54
CA SER A 163 -21.44 0.29 -5.43
C SER A 163 -20.64 1.37 -4.70
N ASP A 164 -19.32 1.44 -4.90
CA ASP A 164 -18.46 2.42 -4.21
C ASP A 164 -18.57 3.85 -4.79
N GLU A 165 -19.29 4.06 -5.89
CA GLU A 165 -19.62 5.41 -6.33
C GLU A 165 -20.93 5.91 -5.70
N ALA A 166 -20.77 6.78 -4.71
CA ALA A 166 -21.79 7.47 -3.90
C ALA A 166 -22.74 8.42 -4.68
N VAL A 167 -22.95 8.21 -5.98
CA VAL A 167 -24.00 8.86 -6.74
C VAL A 167 -24.87 7.76 -7.33
N ALA A 168 -25.90 7.38 -6.57
CA ALA A 168 -26.93 6.43 -6.96
C ALA A 168 -27.73 6.97 -8.16
N VAL A 169 -27.13 7.01 -9.34
CA VAL A 169 -27.86 7.18 -10.59
C VAL A 169 -28.71 5.92 -10.75
N PRO A 170 -30.04 6.05 -10.90
CA PRO A 170 -30.91 4.89 -11.05
C PRO A 170 -30.54 4.12 -12.33
N MET A 171 -29.76 3.06 -12.16
CA MET A 171 -29.42 2.13 -13.23
C MET A 171 -30.67 1.42 -13.71
N SER A 172 -30.90 1.41 -15.03
CA SER A 172 -31.95 0.62 -15.66
C SER A 172 -31.81 -0.88 -15.30
N GLY A 173 -32.94 -1.58 -15.16
CA GLY A 173 -32.94 -3.02 -14.89
C GLY A 173 -32.20 -3.86 -15.94
N ALA A 174 -31.99 -3.35 -17.15
CA ALA A 174 -31.15 -3.99 -18.16
C ALA A 174 -29.64 -3.83 -17.86
N ALA A 175 -29.21 -2.65 -17.39
CA ALA A 175 -27.83 -2.38 -16.99
C ALA A 175 -27.45 -3.23 -15.77
N ARG A 176 -28.33 -3.28 -14.75
CA ARG A 176 -28.15 -4.15 -13.57
C ARG A 176 -28.01 -5.63 -13.95
N ARG A 177 -28.84 -6.14 -14.88
CA ARG A 177 -28.73 -7.52 -15.35
C ARG A 177 -27.42 -7.80 -16.08
N ARG A 178 -26.92 -6.86 -16.89
CA ARG A 178 -25.62 -6.99 -17.56
C ARG A 178 -24.47 -7.01 -16.54
N GLN A 179 -24.50 -6.12 -15.55
CA GLN A 179 -23.51 -6.08 -14.48
C GLN A 179 -23.50 -7.38 -13.68
N GLN A 180 -24.67 -7.88 -13.25
CA GLN A 180 -24.78 -9.17 -12.56
C GLN A 180 -24.27 -10.34 -13.39
N GLN A 181 -24.59 -10.39 -14.68
CA GLN A 181 -24.09 -11.43 -15.58
C GLN A 181 -22.56 -11.36 -15.72
N GLN A 182 -22.01 -10.16 -15.76
CA GLN A 182 -20.59 -9.95 -15.85
C GLN A 182 -19.87 -10.32 -14.56
N GLN A 183 -20.39 -9.90 -13.41
CA GLN A 183 -19.86 -10.28 -12.10
C GLN A 183 -19.86 -11.81 -11.96
N ALA A 184 -20.94 -12.49 -12.37
CA ALA A 184 -21.00 -13.96 -12.39
C ALA A 184 -19.89 -14.58 -13.27
N ARG A 185 -19.59 -13.99 -14.44
CA ARG A 185 -18.47 -14.44 -15.28
C ARG A 185 -17.11 -14.16 -14.63
N GLY A 186 -16.97 -13.01 -13.97
CA GLY A 186 -15.78 -12.62 -13.22
C GLY A 186 -15.47 -13.58 -12.07
N LEU A 187 -16.50 -13.99 -11.33
CA LEU A 187 -16.40 -15.00 -10.28
C LEU A 187 -15.96 -16.36 -10.82
N VAL A 188 -16.50 -16.80 -11.96
CA VAL A 188 -16.09 -18.05 -12.63
C VAL A 188 -14.62 -17.97 -13.06
N PHE A 189 -14.22 -16.88 -13.70
CA PHE A 189 -12.82 -16.65 -14.10
C PHE A 189 -11.87 -16.64 -12.90
N SER A 190 -12.25 -15.96 -11.82
CA SER A 190 -11.46 -15.90 -10.57
C SER A 190 -11.30 -17.29 -9.96
N GLY A 191 -12.35 -18.12 -10.00
CA GLY A 191 -12.28 -19.53 -9.61
C GLY A 191 -11.31 -20.35 -10.46
N GLU A 192 -11.38 -20.22 -11.80
CA GLU A 192 -10.44 -20.88 -12.72
C GLU A 192 -8.98 -20.42 -12.49
N LEU A 193 -8.76 -19.12 -12.29
CA LEU A 193 -7.44 -18.54 -12.05
C LEU A 193 -6.88 -19.03 -10.71
N ALA A 194 -7.68 -19.01 -9.65
CA ALA A 194 -7.28 -19.48 -8.33
C ALA A 194 -6.85 -20.96 -8.34
N ALA A 195 -7.61 -21.81 -9.02
CA ALA A 195 -7.26 -23.22 -9.20
C ALA A 195 -5.95 -23.37 -10.00
N ALA A 196 -5.80 -22.65 -11.11
CA ALA A 196 -4.60 -22.71 -11.94
C ALA A 196 -3.33 -22.21 -11.21
N LEU A 197 -3.43 -21.17 -10.40
CA LEU A 197 -2.32 -20.66 -9.58
C LEU A 197 -1.89 -21.67 -8.51
N ARG A 198 -2.88 -22.29 -7.84
CA ARG A 198 -2.63 -23.34 -6.85
C ARG A 198 -1.99 -24.58 -7.49
N ASP A 199 -2.54 -25.07 -8.60
CA ASP A 199 -2.09 -26.30 -9.25
C ASP A 199 -0.72 -26.14 -9.92
N SER A 200 -0.40 -24.94 -10.40
CA SER A 200 0.89 -24.67 -11.05
C SER A 200 2.02 -24.38 -10.05
N CYS A 201 1.72 -23.99 -8.81
CA CYS A 201 2.72 -23.48 -7.85
C CYS A 201 3.55 -22.29 -8.38
N VAL A 202 3.09 -21.60 -9.44
CA VAL A 202 3.89 -20.58 -10.13
C VAL A 202 4.28 -19.42 -9.21
N VAL A 203 3.41 -19.06 -8.26
CA VAL A 203 3.64 -17.95 -7.31
C VAL A 203 4.74 -18.30 -6.31
N GLU A 204 4.76 -19.54 -5.82
CA GLU A 204 5.81 -20.02 -4.90
C GLU A 204 7.16 -20.08 -5.62
N HIS A 205 7.19 -20.57 -6.87
CA HIS A 205 8.40 -20.59 -7.67
C HIS A 205 8.86 -19.19 -8.08
N LEU A 206 7.92 -18.27 -8.34
CA LEU A 206 8.21 -16.86 -8.64
C LEU A 206 8.90 -16.19 -7.46
N ALA A 207 8.33 -16.34 -6.26
CA ALA A 207 8.91 -15.78 -5.05
C ALA A 207 10.27 -16.42 -4.71
N ARG A 208 10.40 -17.74 -4.87
CA ARG A 208 11.68 -18.45 -4.68
C ARG A 208 12.76 -17.95 -5.65
N ALA A 209 12.44 -17.85 -6.94
CA ALA A 209 13.38 -17.39 -7.95
C ALA A 209 13.79 -15.93 -7.71
N ALA A 210 12.84 -15.06 -7.34
CA ALA A 210 13.12 -13.68 -6.98
C ALA A 210 14.07 -13.58 -5.78
N LEU A 211 13.82 -14.33 -4.69
CA LEU A 211 14.70 -14.37 -3.52
C LEU A 211 16.13 -14.83 -3.87
N HIS A 212 16.28 -15.86 -4.71
CA HIS A 212 17.60 -16.34 -5.12
C HIS A 212 18.33 -15.36 -6.06
N LEU A 213 17.62 -14.81 -7.03
CA LEU A 213 18.16 -13.80 -7.94
C LEU A 213 18.70 -12.62 -7.15
N HIS A 214 17.90 -12.18 -6.18
CA HIS A 214 18.23 -11.08 -5.30
C HIS A 214 19.49 -11.31 -4.45
N LEU A 215 19.60 -12.49 -3.83
CA LEU A 215 20.74 -12.83 -2.98
C LEU A 215 22.06 -13.01 -3.75
N ARG A 216 22.00 -13.33 -5.04
CA ARG A 216 23.18 -13.68 -5.83
C ARG A 216 23.62 -12.58 -6.78
N CYS A 217 22.75 -11.61 -7.07
CA CYS A 217 22.95 -10.69 -8.18
C CYS A 217 22.50 -9.30 -7.79
N ALA A 218 23.36 -8.33 -8.08
CA ALA A 218 23.03 -6.91 -8.00
C ALA A 218 22.86 -6.35 -9.42
N GLY A 219 22.03 -5.32 -9.55
CA GLY A 219 21.84 -4.57 -10.78
C GLY A 219 20.38 -4.38 -11.17
N GLU A 220 20.15 -3.36 -11.98
CA GLU A 220 18.82 -2.86 -12.37
C GLU A 220 17.87 -3.93 -12.91
N ALA A 221 18.38 -4.88 -13.71
CA ALA A 221 17.56 -5.96 -14.26
C ALA A 221 17.07 -6.95 -13.19
N ALA A 222 17.94 -7.26 -12.20
CA ALA A 222 17.58 -8.15 -11.10
C ALA A 222 16.60 -7.46 -10.15
N GLU A 223 16.88 -6.21 -9.80
CA GLU A 223 16.00 -5.37 -8.99
C GLU A 223 14.62 -5.26 -9.64
N THR A 224 14.55 -4.89 -10.92
CA THR A 224 13.29 -4.80 -11.68
C THR A 224 12.53 -6.12 -11.67
N ALA A 225 13.20 -7.26 -11.83
CA ALA A 225 12.52 -8.56 -11.79
C ALA A 225 11.94 -8.87 -10.40
N VAL A 226 12.67 -8.58 -9.33
CA VAL A 226 12.20 -8.74 -7.94
C VAL A 226 11.01 -7.81 -7.68
N VAL A 227 11.08 -6.56 -8.13
CA VAL A 227 9.98 -5.59 -8.04
C VAL A 227 8.72 -6.16 -8.67
N GLN A 228 8.82 -6.65 -9.90
CA GLN A 228 7.68 -7.22 -10.63
C GLN A 228 7.13 -8.47 -9.94
N ALA A 229 7.99 -9.33 -9.39
CA ALA A 229 7.55 -10.49 -8.60
C ALA A 229 6.74 -10.07 -7.36
N VAL A 230 7.20 -9.04 -6.64
CA VAL A 230 6.47 -8.48 -5.50
C VAL A 230 5.11 -7.90 -5.95
N TYR A 231 5.07 -7.13 -7.05
CA TYR A 231 3.80 -6.63 -7.62
C TYR A 231 2.83 -7.75 -8.01
N ALA A 232 3.32 -8.84 -8.60
CA ALA A 232 2.49 -9.99 -8.91
C ALA A 232 1.90 -10.63 -7.65
N CYS A 233 2.69 -10.79 -6.58
CA CYS A 233 2.17 -11.23 -5.30
C CYS A 233 1.10 -10.25 -4.77
N MET A 234 1.36 -8.94 -4.80
CA MET A 234 0.41 -7.91 -4.32
C MET A 234 -0.92 -7.95 -5.09
N GLY A 235 -0.88 -8.10 -6.42
CA GLY A 235 -2.09 -8.25 -7.23
C GLY A 235 -2.94 -9.46 -6.85
N LEU A 236 -2.30 -10.59 -6.52
CA LEU A 236 -3.00 -11.79 -6.04
C LEU A 236 -3.67 -11.60 -4.68
N PHE A 237 -3.02 -10.87 -3.78
CA PHE A 237 -3.63 -10.52 -2.49
C PHE A 237 -4.81 -9.56 -2.67
N GLY A 238 -4.69 -8.55 -3.53
CA GLY A 238 -5.81 -7.67 -3.87
C GLY A 238 -7.00 -8.43 -4.48
N MET A 239 -6.74 -9.47 -5.26
CA MET A 239 -7.79 -10.38 -5.75
C MET A 239 -8.41 -11.22 -4.62
N HIS A 240 -7.61 -11.75 -3.69
CA HIS A 240 -8.14 -12.47 -2.52
C HIS A 240 -9.02 -11.57 -1.66
N ASP A 241 -8.59 -10.33 -1.40
CA ASP A 241 -9.36 -9.35 -0.63
C ASP A 241 -10.70 -9.02 -1.31
N ALA A 242 -10.69 -8.81 -2.63
CA ALA A 242 -11.92 -8.64 -3.40
C ALA A 242 -12.84 -9.87 -3.38
N CYS A 243 -12.31 -11.10 -3.26
CA CYS A 243 -13.14 -12.28 -3.01
C CYS A 243 -13.80 -12.22 -1.62
N CYS A 244 -13.07 -11.78 -0.60
CA CYS A 244 -13.58 -11.66 0.75
C CYS A 244 -14.67 -10.57 0.85
N SER A 245 -14.50 -9.42 0.21
CA SER A 245 -15.47 -8.32 0.24
C SER A 245 -16.80 -8.68 -0.42
N VAL A 246 -16.80 -9.52 -1.46
CA VAL A 246 -18.02 -10.05 -2.11
C VAL A 246 -18.69 -11.17 -1.29
N GLY A 247 -18.24 -11.41 -0.05
CA GLY A 247 -18.79 -12.42 0.84
C GLY A 247 -18.41 -13.86 0.47
N MET A 248 -17.37 -14.03 -0.35
CA MET A 248 -16.88 -15.36 -0.78
C MET A 248 -15.74 -15.89 0.09
N SER A 249 -15.62 -15.43 1.34
CA SER A 249 -14.54 -15.81 2.26
C SER A 249 -14.40 -17.33 2.50
N ASP A 250 -15.50 -18.08 2.40
CA ASP A 250 -15.54 -19.54 2.54
C ASP A 250 -15.60 -20.28 1.19
N ALA A 251 -15.60 -19.56 0.07
CA ALA A 251 -15.66 -20.16 -1.25
C ALA A 251 -14.34 -20.90 -1.59
N PRO A 252 -14.41 -21.96 -2.42
CA PRO A 252 -13.21 -22.66 -2.89
C PRO A 252 -12.22 -21.76 -3.62
N THR A 253 -12.69 -20.67 -4.21
CA THR A 253 -11.85 -19.64 -4.85
C THR A 253 -10.97 -18.94 -3.83
N ALA A 254 -11.56 -18.37 -2.76
CA ALA A 254 -10.82 -17.65 -1.73
C ALA A 254 -9.84 -18.57 -1.00
N SER A 255 -10.23 -19.82 -0.70
CA SER A 255 -9.32 -20.80 -0.10
C SER A 255 -8.17 -21.21 -1.01
N SER A 256 -8.40 -21.38 -2.32
CA SER A 256 -7.33 -21.70 -3.27
C SER A 256 -6.36 -20.54 -3.48
N LEU A 257 -6.86 -19.30 -3.54
CA LEU A 257 -6.01 -18.11 -3.56
C LEU A 257 -5.18 -17.99 -2.29
N ARG A 258 -5.83 -18.16 -1.14
CA ARG A 258 -5.20 -18.18 0.17
C ARG A 258 -4.08 -19.22 0.21
N ASP A 259 -4.29 -20.44 -0.27
CA ASP A 259 -3.25 -21.47 -0.32
C ASP A 259 -2.09 -21.08 -1.25
N ALA A 260 -2.38 -20.47 -2.41
CA ALA A 260 -1.36 -20.02 -3.35
C ALA A 260 -0.49 -18.89 -2.78
N VAL A 261 -1.09 -17.93 -2.05
CA VAL A 261 -0.36 -16.81 -1.44
C VAL A 261 0.27 -17.12 -0.08
N ARG A 262 -0.17 -18.20 0.59
CA ARG A 262 0.43 -18.73 1.83
C ARG A 262 1.69 -19.58 1.61
N GLY A 263 2.17 -19.66 0.38
CA GLY A 263 3.45 -20.28 0.06
C GLY A 263 4.57 -19.72 0.94
N ARG A 264 5.51 -20.59 1.36
CA ARG A 264 6.59 -20.19 2.28
C ARG A 264 7.51 -19.16 1.64
N CYS A 265 7.78 -19.32 0.35
CA CYS A 265 8.63 -18.40 -0.39
C CYS A 265 7.91 -17.06 -0.59
N VAL A 266 6.59 -17.07 -0.86
CA VAL A 266 5.78 -15.85 -0.97
C VAL A 266 5.79 -15.07 0.35
N GLN A 267 5.52 -15.73 1.48
CA GLN A 267 5.57 -15.11 2.79
C GLN A 267 6.96 -14.58 3.12
N HIS A 268 8.02 -15.34 2.79
CA HIS A 268 9.39 -14.90 3.04
C HIS A 268 9.76 -13.66 2.20
N LEU A 269 9.38 -13.62 0.92
CA LEU A 269 9.60 -12.46 0.05
C LEU A 269 8.84 -11.24 0.56
N ALA A 270 7.58 -11.39 0.93
CA ALA A 270 6.76 -10.31 1.49
C ALA A 270 7.36 -9.73 2.77
N LEU A 271 7.67 -10.60 3.74
CA LEU A 271 8.20 -10.19 5.04
C LEU A 271 9.60 -9.59 4.94
N SER A 272 10.49 -10.17 4.12
CA SER A 272 11.84 -9.64 3.93
C SER A 272 11.82 -8.28 3.22
N SER A 273 10.94 -8.09 2.22
CA SER A 273 10.78 -6.81 1.53
C SER A 273 10.21 -5.73 2.45
N ALA A 274 9.15 -6.04 3.21
CA ALA A 274 8.59 -5.12 4.20
C ALA A 274 9.59 -4.77 5.29
N LEU A 275 10.38 -5.74 5.75
CA LEU A 275 11.39 -5.50 6.77
C LEU A 275 12.58 -4.69 6.25
N ALA A 276 12.99 -4.88 4.99
CA ALA A 276 14.02 -4.07 4.34
C ALA A 276 13.59 -2.60 4.24
N ALA A 277 12.32 -2.35 3.91
CA ALA A 277 11.73 -1.01 3.90
C ALA A 277 11.65 -0.41 5.31
N LEU A 278 11.20 -1.18 6.31
CA LEU A 278 11.14 -0.73 7.70
C LEU A 278 12.53 -0.40 8.27
N CYS A 279 13.52 -1.25 8.04
CA CYS A 279 14.89 -1.01 8.52
C CYS A 279 15.49 0.24 7.86
N ALA A 280 15.18 0.50 6.59
CA ALA A 280 15.58 1.74 5.93
C ALA A 280 14.85 2.97 6.50
N ALA A 281 13.61 2.81 6.98
CA ALA A 281 12.80 3.91 7.49
C ALA A 281 13.13 4.31 8.94
N ASP A 282 13.34 3.34 9.83
CA ASP A 282 13.48 3.59 11.28
C ASP A 282 14.76 3.02 11.93
N GLY A 283 15.60 2.29 11.17
CA GLY A 283 16.82 1.66 11.71
C GLY A 283 16.58 0.55 12.75
N GLY A 284 15.34 0.08 12.87
CA GLY A 284 14.93 -0.92 13.87
C GLY A 284 15.41 -2.35 13.57
N PRO A 285 15.06 -3.33 14.43
CA PRO A 285 15.63 -4.67 14.39
C PRO A 285 15.23 -5.48 13.14
N SER A 286 16.15 -6.32 12.64
CA SER A 286 15.90 -7.24 11.52
C SER A 286 15.16 -8.52 11.89
N TYR A 287 14.76 -8.68 13.16
CA TYR A 287 14.09 -9.87 13.69
C TYR A 287 14.77 -11.21 13.32
N GLY A 288 16.10 -11.19 13.14
CA GLY A 288 16.92 -12.36 12.80
C GLY A 288 17.15 -12.58 11.30
N LEU A 289 16.68 -11.68 10.42
CA LEU A 289 17.08 -11.71 9.01
C LEU A 289 18.53 -11.22 8.85
N PRO A 290 19.32 -11.86 7.95
CA PRO A 290 20.68 -11.43 7.62
C PRO A 290 20.71 -10.01 7.07
N GLU A 291 21.72 -9.24 7.46
CA GLU A 291 21.89 -7.86 6.98
C GLU A 291 22.12 -7.81 5.47
N GLU A 292 22.82 -8.81 4.92
CA GLU A 292 23.10 -8.91 3.49
C GLU A 292 21.80 -9.07 2.66
N LEU A 293 20.83 -9.81 3.19
CA LEU A 293 19.51 -9.96 2.55
C LEU A 293 18.77 -8.61 2.55
N LEU A 294 18.75 -7.91 3.69
CA LEU A 294 18.03 -6.65 3.83
C LEU A 294 18.68 -5.51 3.04
N LEU A 295 20.01 -5.42 3.04
CA LEU A 295 20.77 -4.43 2.28
C LEU A 295 20.65 -4.66 0.79
N GLY A 296 20.55 -5.92 0.36
CA GLY A 296 20.24 -6.19 -1.03
C GLY A 296 18.86 -5.69 -1.40
N LEU A 297 17.82 -5.98 -0.59
CA LEU A 297 16.43 -5.87 -1.04
C LEU A 297 16.08 -4.41 -1.38
N PRO A 298 15.57 -4.14 -2.60
CA PRO A 298 15.22 -2.78 -3.00
C PRO A 298 14.11 -2.22 -2.11
N VAL A 299 14.26 -0.96 -1.70
CA VAL A 299 13.21 -0.24 -0.99
C VAL A 299 12.40 0.54 -2.00
N PHE A 300 11.14 0.16 -2.14
CA PHE A 300 10.25 0.69 -3.18
C PHE A 300 9.54 1.95 -2.73
N GLY A 301 9.33 2.87 -3.68
CA GLY A 301 8.40 3.97 -3.53
C GLY A 301 7.14 3.84 -4.37
N ASP A 302 6.25 4.81 -4.21
CA ASP A 302 5.01 4.92 -4.98
C ASP A 302 5.21 5.53 -6.38
N GLY A 303 6.42 6.04 -6.70
CA GLY A 303 6.76 6.67 -7.98
C GLY A 303 7.65 5.83 -8.92
N SER A 304 7.51 6.05 -10.23
CA SER A 304 8.31 5.47 -11.34
C SER A 304 9.80 5.89 -11.30
N PRO A 305 10.77 5.12 -11.89
CA PRO A 305 10.86 3.68 -12.16
C PRO A 305 11.40 2.91 -10.92
N PRO A 306 11.60 1.57 -10.99
CA PRO A 306 12.16 0.79 -9.88
C PRO A 306 13.59 1.22 -9.52
N ALA A 307 13.71 2.23 -8.69
CA ALA A 307 14.96 2.68 -8.12
C ALA A 307 14.88 2.55 -6.60
N ASP A 308 15.94 2.01 -6.00
CA ASP A 308 16.04 1.90 -4.55
C ASP A 308 15.98 3.29 -3.89
N LEU A 309 14.97 3.52 -3.07
CA LEU A 309 14.77 4.78 -2.35
C LEU A 309 15.91 5.13 -1.41
N ARG A 310 16.74 4.14 -1.00
CA ARG A 310 17.92 4.38 -0.16
C ARG A 310 18.93 5.33 -0.80
N GLN A 311 18.93 5.44 -2.14
CA GLN A 311 19.82 6.31 -2.89
C GLN A 311 19.25 7.72 -3.08
N ARG A 312 17.99 7.96 -2.67
CA ARG A 312 17.32 9.25 -2.77
C ARG A 312 17.61 10.11 -1.54
N GLN A 313 17.25 11.39 -1.63
CA GLN A 313 17.35 12.35 -0.52
C GLN A 313 15.99 12.96 -0.22
N GLY A 314 15.85 13.56 0.98
CA GLY A 314 14.62 14.22 1.40
C GLY A 314 13.50 13.24 1.80
N VAL A 315 12.26 13.70 1.67
CA VAL A 315 11.07 12.90 2.00
C VAL A 315 10.70 12.03 0.81
N GLN A 316 10.65 10.71 1.02
CA GLN A 316 10.25 9.74 0.00
C GLN A 316 9.07 8.92 0.51
N GLU A 317 8.12 8.62 -0.39
CA GLU A 317 6.97 7.78 -0.10
C GLU A 317 7.31 6.31 -0.37
N LEU A 318 7.07 5.46 0.62
CA LEU A 318 7.25 4.02 0.60
C LEU A 318 6.03 3.36 -0.02
N ASN A 319 6.29 2.31 -0.82
CA ASN A 319 5.21 1.55 -1.41
C ASN A 319 4.38 0.81 -0.35
N PHE A 320 3.14 1.27 -0.13
CA PHE A 320 2.24 0.69 0.86
C PHE A 320 1.90 -0.77 0.59
N SER A 321 1.84 -1.16 -0.68
CA SER A 321 1.39 -2.50 -1.08
C SER A 321 2.31 -3.59 -0.51
N VAL A 322 3.61 -3.31 -0.32
CA VAL A 322 4.56 -4.25 0.29
C VAL A 322 4.25 -4.49 1.76
N PHE A 323 3.84 -3.44 2.48
CA PHE A 323 3.41 -3.57 3.86
C PHE A 323 2.08 -4.29 3.98
N ASN A 324 1.13 -3.98 3.10
CA ASN A 324 -0.16 -4.66 3.08
C ASN A 324 0.03 -6.16 2.83
N LEU A 325 0.89 -6.52 1.87
CA LEU A 325 1.28 -7.90 1.58
C LEU A 325 1.82 -8.62 2.83
N ALA A 326 2.69 -7.97 3.59
CA ALA A 326 3.23 -8.52 4.82
C ALA A 326 2.17 -8.66 5.93
N ILE A 327 1.28 -7.66 6.10
CA ILE A 327 0.19 -7.69 7.07
C ILE A 327 -0.76 -8.85 6.76
N SER A 328 -1.24 -8.96 5.53
CA SER A 328 -2.11 -10.06 5.11
C SER A 328 -1.41 -11.41 5.24
N GLY A 329 -0.11 -11.49 4.92
CA GLY A 329 0.69 -12.70 5.13
C GLY A 329 0.73 -13.14 6.59
N LEU A 330 0.76 -12.20 7.55
CA LEU A 330 0.73 -12.49 8.99
C LEU A 330 -0.67 -12.83 9.49
N GLU A 331 -1.70 -12.15 8.99
CA GLU A 331 -3.11 -12.40 9.32
C GLU A 331 -3.53 -13.81 8.94
N LEU A 332 -3.13 -14.24 7.75
CA LEU A 332 -3.44 -15.53 7.18
C LEU A 332 -2.68 -16.70 7.85
N ASN A 333 -1.98 -16.51 8.97
CA ASN A 333 -1.35 -17.60 9.72
C ASN A 333 -2.05 -17.99 11.07
N PRO A 334 -3.40 -18.02 11.21
CA PRO A 334 -4.01 -18.28 12.52
C PRO A 334 -4.10 -19.79 12.84
N GLY A 335 -4.00 -20.66 11.83
CA GLY A 335 -4.16 -22.12 11.94
C GLY A 335 -2.92 -22.88 12.43
N MET A 336 -2.14 -22.31 13.34
CA MET A 336 -0.91 -22.92 13.88
C MET A 336 -1.25 -24.12 14.79
N ARG A 337 -1.54 -25.28 14.18
CA ARG A 337 -1.37 -26.61 14.77
C ARG A 337 0.10 -26.78 15.21
N PRO A 338 0.43 -27.71 16.13
CA PRO A 338 1.73 -27.81 16.80
C PRO A 338 2.84 -28.40 15.92
N ALA A 339 2.96 -27.95 14.67
CA ALA A 339 4.11 -28.19 13.81
C ALA A 339 5.16 -27.08 14.06
N PRO A 340 6.47 -27.35 13.84
CA PRO A 340 7.54 -26.42 14.15
C PRO A 340 7.26 -25.04 13.53
N SER A 341 7.23 -24.03 14.40
CA SER A 341 6.82 -22.66 14.12
C SER A 341 7.45 -22.14 12.83
N LEU A 342 6.63 -21.78 11.83
CA LEU A 342 7.11 -20.98 10.70
C LEU A 342 7.61 -19.63 11.24
N PRO A 343 8.83 -19.18 10.87
CA PRO A 343 9.32 -17.85 11.21
C PRO A 343 8.56 -16.78 10.40
N PRO A 344 8.21 -15.63 11.00
CA PRO A 344 8.50 -15.23 12.39
C PRO A 344 7.60 -15.92 13.41
N GLY A 345 8.16 -16.28 14.56
CA GLY A 345 7.35 -16.71 15.70
C GLY A 345 6.37 -15.61 16.13
N ARG A 346 5.27 -15.98 16.80
CA ARG A 346 4.16 -15.05 17.13
C ARG A 346 4.59 -13.74 17.78
N ARG A 347 5.58 -13.80 18.68
CA ARG A 347 6.15 -12.60 19.32
C ARG A 347 6.76 -11.64 18.30
N ALA A 348 7.53 -12.15 17.34
CA ALA A 348 8.15 -11.36 16.30
C ALA A 348 7.11 -10.86 15.29
N ALA A 349 6.08 -11.65 14.97
CA ALA A 349 4.95 -11.20 14.16
C ALA A 349 4.21 -10.01 14.79
N VAL A 350 3.85 -10.10 16.08
CA VAL A 350 3.22 -8.98 16.82
C VAL A 350 4.14 -7.77 16.87
N ALA A 351 5.42 -7.94 17.19
CA ALA A 351 6.37 -6.83 17.23
C ALA A 351 6.54 -6.13 15.87
N LEU A 352 6.53 -6.92 14.77
CA LEU A 352 6.57 -6.38 13.41
C LEU A 352 5.32 -5.58 13.07
N LEU A 353 4.13 -6.09 13.42
CA LEU A 353 2.85 -5.39 13.22
C LEU A 353 2.79 -4.08 14.02
N LEU A 354 3.20 -4.09 15.29
CA LEU A 354 3.27 -2.87 16.10
C LEU A 354 4.26 -1.85 15.52
N ARG A 355 5.35 -2.31 14.92
CA ARG A 355 6.33 -1.44 14.22
C ARG A 355 5.73 -0.84 12.94
N LEU A 356 4.95 -1.61 12.17
CA LEU A 356 4.20 -1.07 11.02
C LEU A 356 3.19 -0.01 11.46
N GLY A 357 2.46 -0.24 12.55
CA GLY A 357 1.54 0.75 13.13
C GLY A 357 2.26 2.05 13.56
N ARG A 358 3.48 1.94 14.11
CA ARG A 358 4.32 3.12 14.39
C ARG A 358 4.72 3.88 13.15
N LEU A 359 5.12 3.18 12.08
CA LEU A 359 5.48 3.81 10.81
C LEU A 359 4.32 4.64 10.25
N GLY A 360 3.09 4.09 10.28
CA GLY A 360 1.89 4.81 9.86
C GLY A 360 1.62 6.07 10.70
N LEU A 361 1.76 5.97 12.03
CA LEU A 361 1.60 7.10 12.95
C LEU A 361 2.64 8.20 12.72
N GLU A 362 3.90 7.82 12.56
CA GLU A 362 4.98 8.79 12.35
C GLU A 362 4.86 9.47 10.99
N SER A 363 4.47 8.72 9.95
CA SER A 363 4.09 9.28 8.66
C SER A 363 2.98 10.32 8.81
N GLY A 364 1.93 10.00 9.57
CA GLY A 364 0.82 10.90 9.84
C GLY A 364 1.19 12.17 10.63
N ARG A 365 2.21 12.10 11.49
CA ARG A 365 2.76 13.27 12.21
C ARG A 365 3.54 14.17 11.27
N ILE A 366 4.44 13.60 10.47
CA ILE A 366 5.28 14.35 9.55
C ILE A 366 4.43 15.03 8.48
N TRP A 367 3.44 14.36 7.91
CA TRP A 367 2.46 15.01 7.03
C TRP A 367 1.75 16.16 7.75
N GLY A 368 1.46 16.02 9.04
CA GLY A 368 0.93 17.10 9.86
C GLY A 368 1.80 18.33 9.95
N GLU A 369 3.12 18.16 10.06
CA GLU A 369 4.08 19.26 10.10
C GLU A 369 4.18 19.95 8.74
N VAL A 370 4.27 19.16 7.66
CA VAL A 370 4.36 19.67 6.27
C VAL A 370 3.16 20.54 5.92
N TYR A 371 1.94 20.10 6.26
CA TYR A 371 0.73 20.87 5.97
C TYR A 371 0.37 21.91 7.04
N GLY A 372 0.78 21.70 8.30
CA GLY A 372 0.53 22.63 9.40
C GLY A 372 1.43 23.87 9.36
N GLY A 373 2.66 23.74 8.87
CA GLY A 373 3.61 24.85 8.73
C GLY A 373 3.14 25.96 7.78
N SER A 374 2.35 25.62 6.76
CA SER A 374 1.79 26.59 5.81
C SER A 374 0.66 27.45 6.38
N ALA A 375 0.01 27.03 7.47
CA ALA A 375 -1.13 27.77 8.05
C ALA A 375 -0.72 28.88 9.04
N LEU A 376 0.52 28.84 9.57
CA LEU A 376 1.00 29.87 10.51
C LEU A 376 1.62 31.09 9.83
N GLY A 377 1.92 31.04 8.53
CA GLY A 377 2.47 32.17 7.77
C GLY A 377 1.47 33.25 7.34
N GLN A 378 0.17 33.05 7.58
CA GLN A 378 -0.89 33.95 7.07
C GLN A 378 -1.74 34.61 8.17
N ARG A 379 -1.36 34.50 9.44
CA ARG A 379 -2.14 35.04 10.57
C ARG A 379 -1.44 36.09 11.43
N GLU A 380 -0.33 36.67 10.97
CA GLU A 380 0.25 37.88 11.56
C GLU A 380 0.21 39.01 10.53
N GLY A 381 -0.93 39.69 10.47
CA GLY A 381 -1.13 40.78 9.53
C GLY A 381 -2.52 41.38 9.55
N CYS A 382 -3.03 41.77 10.72
CA CYS A 382 -3.88 42.96 10.77
C CYS A 382 -3.95 43.51 12.21
N GLY A 383 -3.17 44.56 12.43
CA GLY A 383 -3.24 45.41 13.60
C GLY A 383 -4.50 46.27 13.62
N ALA A 384 -4.74 46.82 14.80
CA ALA A 384 -5.86 47.66 15.19
C ALA A 384 -5.92 49.01 14.45
N GLU A 385 -7.14 49.42 14.06
CA GLU A 385 -7.70 50.80 14.15
C GLU A 385 -9.23 50.62 14.24
N GLY A 386 -10.00 51.22 15.15
CA GLY A 386 -10.25 52.66 15.29
C GLY A 386 -11.72 52.93 14.95
N ARG A 387 -12.56 53.26 15.95
CA ARG A 387 -14.00 53.54 15.84
C ARG A 387 -14.30 54.75 14.93
N THR A 388 -15.45 54.76 14.22
CA THR A 388 -16.57 55.74 14.36
C THR A 388 -17.76 55.43 13.43
N SER A 389 -18.97 55.61 13.97
CA SER A 389 -20.28 55.59 13.30
C SER A 389 -20.45 56.71 12.26
N THR A 390 -21.21 56.46 11.18
CA THR A 390 -22.50 57.14 10.84
C THR A 390 -23.08 56.65 9.50
N GLY A 391 -24.36 56.25 9.54
CA GLY A 391 -25.44 56.44 8.56
C GLY A 391 -25.22 56.38 7.03
N GLY A 392 -26.03 55.55 6.36
CA GLY A 392 -26.42 55.78 4.96
C GLY A 392 -26.60 54.51 4.11
N ALA A 393 -27.83 54.02 4.01
CA ALA A 393 -28.33 53.21 2.90
C ALA A 393 -29.45 54.02 2.21
N PRO A 394 -29.88 53.75 0.94
CA PRO A 394 -29.72 52.48 0.21
C PRO A 394 -29.44 52.57 -1.30
N GLY A 395 -29.12 51.42 -1.90
CA GLY A 395 -29.72 51.00 -3.18
C GLY A 395 -28.77 50.69 -4.33
N PHE A 396 -28.35 49.42 -4.47
CA PHE A 396 -28.10 48.77 -5.78
C PHE A 396 -28.45 47.26 -5.70
N PRO A 397 -28.82 46.63 -6.82
CA PRO A 397 -29.56 45.37 -6.83
C PRO A 397 -28.68 44.12 -6.99
N GLY A 398 -29.20 43.00 -6.48
CA GLY A 398 -29.21 41.69 -7.14
C GLY A 398 -27.88 41.03 -7.53
N GLY A 399 -27.47 40.01 -6.77
CA GLY A 399 -26.47 39.03 -7.21
C GLY A 399 -26.39 37.88 -6.21
N GLY A 400 -26.90 36.71 -6.59
CA GLY A 400 -27.16 35.56 -5.72
C GLY A 400 -25.93 34.89 -5.11
N GLY A 401 -26.17 34.23 -3.97
CA GLY A 401 -25.18 33.49 -3.21
C GLY A 401 -24.62 32.28 -3.96
N GLY A 402 -23.30 32.21 -4.04
CA GLY A 402 -22.56 31.00 -4.37
C GLY A 402 -22.27 30.22 -3.09
N ALA A 403 -22.95 29.08 -2.93
CA ALA A 403 -22.62 28.07 -1.94
C ALA A 403 -21.25 27.48 -2.25
N PHE A 404 -20.41 27.39 -1.22
CA PHE A 404 -19.11 26.75 -1.24
C PHE A 404 -19.34 25.24 -1.18
N MET A 405 -19.32 24.56 -2.34
CA MET A 405 -19.31 23.10 -2.43
C MET A 405 -17.85 22.64 -2.46
N GLY A 406 -17.44 21.96 -1.39
CA GLY A 406 -16.19 21.23 -1.32
C GLY A 406 -16.15 20.15 -2.39
N ARG A 407 -15.12 20.18 -3.23
CA ARG A 407 -14.80 19.10 -4.16
C ARG A 407 -14.41 17.85 -3.37
N GLY A 408 -15.20 16.78 -3.50
CA GLY A 408 -14.76 15.43 -3.24
C GLY A 408 -13.72 15.03 -4.29
N SER A 409 -12.56 14.58 -3.83
CA SER A 409 -11.49 14.03 -4.66
C SER A 409 -11.40 12.53 -4.40
N ALA A 410 -11.82 11.75 -5.39
CA ALA A 410 -11.36 10.39 -5.63
C ALA A 410 -10.99 10.32 -7.12
N GLY A 411 -9.84 9.72 -7.41
CA GLY A 411 -9.23 9.67 -8.74
C GLY A 411 -7.73 9.91 -8.64
N SER A 412 -6.97 8.82 -8.45
CA SER A 412 -5.53 8.80 -8.71
C SER A 412 -5.34 8.93 -10.23
N GLY A 413 -5.22 10.19 -10.69
CA GLY A 413 -4.87 10.53 -12.05
C GLY A 413 -3.38 10.80 -12.14
N TYR A 414 -2.70 10.11 -13.06
CA TYR A 414 -1.34 10.41 -13.47
C TYR A 414 -1.23 11.91 -13.84
N SER A 415 -0.29 12.63 -13.22
CA SER A 415 -0.04 14.03 -13.54
C SER A 415 0.79 14.13 -14.81
N GLY A 416 0.15 14.46 -15.93
CA GLY A 416 0.79 14.85 -17.17
C GLY A 416 1.49 16.20 -17.01
N ASN A 417 2.80 16.22 -17.27
CA ASN A 417 3.63 17.40 -17.21
C ASN A 417 3.33 18.29 -18.44
N ALA A 418 2.72 19.46 -18.23
CA ALA A 418 2.50 20.44 -19.29
C ALA A 418 3.80 21.21 -19.55
N GLY A 419 4.45 20.91 -20.68
CA GLY A 419 5.57 21.68 -21.21
C GLY A 419 5.13 23.09 -21.63
N SER A 420 5.84 24.10 -21.13
CA SER A 420 5.82 25.45 -21.70
C SER A 420 7.00 25.58 -22.65
N GLU A 421 6.73 25.41 -23.95
CA GLU A 421 7.62 25.83 -25.02
C GLU A 421 7.44 27.34 -25.25
N ALA A 422 8.49 28.12 -25.01
CA ALA A 422 8.64 29.45 -25.58
C ALA A 422 9.87 29.41 -26.49
N GLY A 423 9.62 29.41 -27.80
CA GLY A 423 10.64 29.47 -28.83
C GLY A 423 11.36 30.82 -28.84
N ILE A 424 12.67 30.77 -29.06
CA ILE A 424 13.44 31.89 -29.57
C ILE A 424 14.37 31.34 -30.66
N ASP A 425 14.10 31.76 -31.89
CA ASP A 425 14.94 31.57 -33.07
C ASP A 425 16.30 32.25 -32.88
N GLY A 426 17.37 31.70 -33.46
CA GLY A 426 18.62 32.46 -33.56
C GLY A 426 19.90 31.67 -33.86
N SER A 427 19.97 31.11 -35.07
CA SER A 427 21.15 31.04 -35.94
C SER A 427 22.57 31.26 -35.37
N GLY A 428 23.41 30.21 -35.51
CA GLY A 428 24.61 30.27 -36.33
C GLY A 428 25.92 30.82 -35.73
N GLY A 429 27.03 30.14 -36.05
CA GLY A 429 28.37 30.74 -36.10
C GLY A 429 29.39 30.05 -35.22
N GLY A 430 30.31 29.29 -35.83
CA GLY A 430 31.42 28.66 -35.14
C GLY A 430 32.65 29.56 -34.94
N GLY A 431 33.72 28.93 -34.45
CA GLY A 431 35.10 29.36 -34.69
C GLY A 431 35.82 30.01 -33.51
N GLY A 432 36.73 29.24 -32.91
CA GLY A 432 38.16 29.59 -32.85
C GLY A 432 38.65 30.69 -31.89
N GLY A 433 39.48 30.26 -30.94
CA GLY A 433 40.85 30.79 -30.83
C GLY A 433 41.12 32.00 -29.92
N GLY A 434 41.95 31.77 -28.89
CA GLY A 434 43.19 32.51 -28.68
C GLY A 434 43.19 33.85 -27.93
N GLY A 435 43.81 33.84 -26.74
CA GLY A 435 45.02 34.64 -26.45
C GLY A 435 44.92 36.13 -26.03
N GLY A 436 45.76 36.49 -25.04
CA GLY A 436 46.24 37.85 -24.73
C GLY A 436 45.37 38.62 -23.72
N SER A 437 45.78 38.94 -22.49
CA SER A 437 46.94 39.69 -21.97
C SER A 437 46.93 41.20 -22.24
N CYS A 438 47.06 41.94 -21.14
CA CYS A 438 47.65 43.27 -20.85
C CYS A 438 47.03 44.61 -21.32
N GLY A 439 47.08 45.58 -20.38
CA GLY A 439 47.20 47.04 -20.62
C GLY A 439 45.97 47.86 -20.20
N ASN A 440 45.91 48.44 -19.00
CA ASN A 440 46.43 49.73 -18.52
C ASN A 440 45.60 51.00 -18.85
N GLU A 441 45.37 51.77 -17.78
CA GLU A 441 45.31 53.23 -17.66
C GLU A 441 44.12 54.03 -18.22
N GLY A 442 43.51 54.79 -17.32
CA GLY A 442 42.47 55.78 -17.58
C GLY A 442 42.07 56.48 -16.27
N ASP A 443 42.86 57.50 -15.92
CA ASP A 443 42.71 58.42 -14.79
C ASP A 443 41.41 59.24 -14.78
N GLY A 444 41.00 59.67 -13.58
CA GLY A 444 40.45 61.01 -13.35
C GLY A 444 39.03 61.11 -12.78
N GLY A 445 38.90 61.60 -11.54
CA GLY A 445 37.63 62.20 -11.09
C GLY A 445 37.38 62.26 -9.57
N SER A 446 37.90 63.31 -8.91
CA SER A 446 37.45 63.83 -7.61
C SER A 446 35.92 64.04 -7.56
N GLY A 447 35.17 63.98 -6.46
CA GLY A 447 35.44 63.95 -5.02
C GLY A 447 34.08 63.96 -4.28
N GLY A 448 34.09 63.99 -2.94
CA GLY A 448 32.89 64.23 -2.13
C GLY A 448 32.68 63.15 -1.06
N GLY A 449 33.15 63.43 0.15
CA GLY A 449 33.07 62.53 1.28
C GLY A 449 31.65 62.34 1.84
N SER A 450 31.45 61.17 2.45
CA SER A 450 30.61 61.04 3.63
C SER A 450 31.04 59.79 4.40
N VAL A 451 31.38 60.00 5.67
CA VAL A 451 31.80 58.95 6.61
C VAL A 451 30.58 58.12 6.97
N ALA A 452 30.59 56.83 6.62
CA ALA A 452 29.64 55.85 7.11
C ALA A 452 30.39 54.59 7.62
N LEU A 453 29.96 54.11 8.78
CA LEU A 453 30.51 53.02 9.60
C LEU A 453 30.70 51.69 8.83
N PRO A 454 31.57 50.77 9.32
CA PRO A 454 31.82 49.51 8.64
C PRO A 454 30.59 48.59 8.68
N THR A 455 30.02 48.35 7.51
CA THR A 455 29.00 47.31 7.32
C THR A 455 29.69 45.95 7.38
N VAL A 456 29.34 45.15 8.38
CA VAL A 456 29.70 43.73 8.44
C VAL A 456 29.15 43.04 7.19
N PRO A 457 29.95 42.30 6.41
CA PRO A 457 29.44 41.57 5.26
C PRO A 457 28.41 40.55 5.74
N ALA A 458 27.24 40.54 5.11
CA ALA A 458 26.21 39.55 5.36
C ALA A 458 26.81 38.14 5.23
N PRO A 459 26.47 37.19 6.13
CA PRO A 459 26.93 35.82 6.01
C PRO A 459 26.49 35.28 4.65
N PRO A 460 27.33 34.47 3.97
CA PRO A 460 26.94 33.86 2.70
C PRO A 460 25.66 33.05 2.92
N PRO A 461 24.77 32.94 1.90
CA PRO A 461 23.58 32.11 2.02
C PRO A 461 24.03 30.72 2.43
N THR A 462 23.61 30.30 3.63
CA THR A 462 23.79 28.95 4.13
C THR A 462 23.22 28.01 3.08
N VAL A 463 24.11 27.33 2.36
CA VAL A 463 23.73 26.21 1.49
C VAL A 463 22.87 25.28 2.35
N PRO A 464 21.59 25.02 1.98
CA PRO A 464 20.75 24.12 2.75
C PRO A 464 21.49 22.79 2.88
N LEU A 465 21.78 22.40 4.12
CA LEU A 465 22.34 21.08 4.40
C LEU A 465 21.43 20.03 3.76
N PRO A 466 21.97 18.98 3.12
CA PRO A 466 21.16 17.92 2.54
C PRO A 466 20.25 17.35 3.63
N GLN A 467 18.94 17.41 3.37
CA GLN A 467 17.96 16.90 4.34
C GLN A 467 18.15 15.39 4.50
N PRO A 468 18.16 14.87 5.74
CA PRO A 468 18.25 13.44 5.96
C PRO A 468 17.09 12.73 5.27
N LEU A 469 17.36 11.59 4.64
CA LEU A 469 16.34 10.74 4.01
C LEU A 469 15.28 10.37 5.04
N ARG A 470 14.02 10.67 4.74
CA ARG A 470 12.85 10.28 5.55
C ARG A 470 11.91 9.48 4.68
N LEU A 471 11.72 8.21 5.03
CA LEU A 471 10.83 7.30 4.31
C LEU A 471 9.48 7.25 5.03
N LEU A 472 8.41 7.62 4.34
CA LEU A 472 7.06 7.74 4.90
C LEU A 472 6.08 6.95 4.07
N VAL A 473 4.94 6.60 4.65
CA VAL A 473 3.81 6.03 3.88
C VAL A 473 2.98 7.18 3.32
N SER A 474 2.41 6.99 2.13
CA SER A 474 1.52 7.94 1.49
C SER A 474 0.37 8.35 2.43
N ARG A 475 -0.06 9.60 2.27
CA ARG A 475 -1.16 10.20 3.06
C ARG A 475 -2.42 9.36 3.04
N ASN A 476 -2.74 8.75 1.90
CA ASN A 476 -4.00 8.04 1.70
C ASN A 476 -3.95 6.61 2.27
N GLU A 477 -2.76 6.13 2.63
CA GLU A 477 -2.53 4.72 2.97
C GLU A 477 -2.07 4.55 4.42
N LEU A 478 -1.58 5.61 5.07
CA LEU A 478 -1.11 5.55 6.46
C LEU A 478 -2.22 5.15 7.44
N ALA A 479 -3.48 5.50 7.16
CA ALA A 479 -4.61 5.13 7.99
C ALA A 479 -4.87 3.63 7.90
N HIS A 480 -5.02 3.11 6.68
CA HIS A 480 -5.14 1.69 6.39
C HIS A 480 -3.97 0.86 6.96
N LEU A 481 -2.74 1.34 6.81
CA LEU A 481 -1.55 0.68 7.38
C LEU A 481 -1.65 0.57 8.90
N THR A 482 -2.03 1.66 9.55
CA THR A 482 -2.10 1.73 11.01
C THR A 482 -3.23 0.84 11.53
N THR A 483 -4.42 0.94 10.97
CA THR A 483 -5.57 0.15 11.41
C THR A 483 -5.40 -1.32 11.10
N GLY A 484 -4.98 -1.68 9.89
CA GLY A 484 -4.75 -3.07 9.48
C GLY A 484 -3.66 -3.76 10.30
N SER A 485 -2.54 -3.08 10.56
CA SER A 485 -1.49 -3.67 11.41
C SER A 485 -1.93 -3.85 12.86
N LEU A 486 -2.70 -2.92 13.42
CA LEU A 486 -3.26 -3.05 14.77
C LEU A 486 -4.30 -4.14 14.85
N ASP A 487 -5.16 -4.31 13.84
CA ASP A 487 -6.15 -5.38 13.79
C ASP A 487 -5.51 -6.76 13.85
N VAL A 488 -4.56 -7.01 12.95
CA VAL A 488 -3.86 -8.29 12.89
C VAL A 488 -3.05 -8.54 14.17
N ALA A 489 -2.44 -7.51 14.75
CA ALA A 489 -1.73 -7.63 16.02
C ALA A 489 -2.67 -8.03 17.16
N LEU A 490 -3.86 -7.42 17.20
CA LEU A 490 -4.88 -7.71 18.21
C LEU A 490 -5.40 -9.14 18.05
N HIS A 491 -5.65 -9.57 16.82
CA HIS A 491 -6.08 -10.93 16.51
C HIS A 491 -5.03 -11.96 17.00
N LEU A 492 -3.74 -11.74 16.70
CA LEU A 492 -2.67 -12.63 17.16
C LEU A 492 -2.54 -12.66 18.69
N LEU A 493 -2.67 -11.52 19.36
CA LEU A 493 -2.70 -11.46 20.84
C LEU A 493 -3.90 -12.25 21.39
N SER A 494 -5.06 -12.14 20.74
CA SER A 494 -6.29 -12.87 21.11
C SER A 494 -6.11 -14.38 21.03
N VAL A 495 -5.60 -14.87 19.90
CA VAL A 495 -5.37 -16.31 19.67
C VAL A 495 -4.38 -16.87 20.70
N VAL A 496 -3.33 -16.12 21.01
CA VAL A 496 -2.35 -16.54 22.02
C VAL A 496 -2.99 -16.60 23.41
N HIS A 497 -3.77 -15.59 23.77
CA HIS A 497 -4.47 -15.54 25.05
C HIS A 497 -5.46 -16.72 25.19
N GLN A 498 -6.26 -17.00 24.16
CA GLN A 498 -7.20 -18.12 24.15
C GLN A 498 -6.49 -19.48 24.31
N GLN A 499 -5.39 -19.70 23.58
CA GLN A 499 -4.64 -20.95 23.69
C GLN A 499 -4.01 -21.15 25.07
N GLN A 500 -3.56 -20.07 25.73
CA GLN A 500 -3.07 -20.16 27.11
C GLN A 500 -4.19 -20.51 28.09
N ALA A 501 -5.39 -19.96 27.89
CA ALA A 501 -6.56 -20.29 28.71
C ALA A 501 -6.99 -21.76 28.56
N GLU A 502 -6.92 -22.31 27.34
CA GLU A 502 -7.22 -23.73 27.08
C GLU A 502 -6.17 -24.69 27.69
N GLN A 503 -4.90 -24.28 27.72
CA GLN A 503 -3.81 -25.09 28.28
C GLN A 503 -3.79 -25.10 29.82
N HIS A 504 -4.20 -24.01 30.47
CA HIS A 504 -4.23 -23.90 31.92
C HIS A 504 -5.59 -24.37 32.46
N LYS A 505 -5.63 -25.61 32.95
CA LYS A 505 -6.82 -26.22 33.59
C LYS A 505 -7.46 -25.25 34.62
N PRO A 506 -8.79 -25.04 34.62
CA PRO A 506 -9.45 -23.92 35.32
C PRO A 506 -9.29 -23.92 36.87
N ALA A 507 -8.86 -25.04 37.47
CA ALA A 507 -8.70 -25.15 38.92
C ALA A 507 -7.50 -24.38 39.51
N ALA A 508 -6.47 -24.06 38.71
CA ALA A 508 -5.31 -23.27 39.16
C ALA A 508 -5.47 -21.76 38.85
N ALA A 509 -6.26 -21.41 37.84
CA ALA A 509 -6.47 -20.02 37.41
C ALA A 509 -7.38 -19.21 38.35
N ALA A 510 -8.29 -19.86 39.08
CA ALA A 510 -9.14 -19.19 40.07
C ALA A 510 -8.40 -18.81 41.37
N ALA A 511 -7.30 -19.50 41.69
CA ALA A 511 -6.50 -19.23 42.89
C ALA A 511 -5.40 -18.17 42.66
N ALA A 512 -4.99 -17.97 41.39
CA ALA A 512 -4.08 -16.92 40.98
C ALA A 512 -4.89 -15.79 40.31
N GLY A 513 -5.39 -14.86 41.11
CA GLY A 513 -6.07 -13.67 40.59
C GLY A 513 -5.23 -12.98 39.51
N GLY A 514 -5.76 -12.96 38.28
CA GLY A 514 -5.10 -12.40 37.11
C GLY A 514 -4.37 -13.47 36.29
N GLY A 515 -4.96 -13.88 35.17
CA GLY A 515 -4.27 -14.68 34.16
C GLY A 515 -3.04 -13.91 33.68
N ALA A 516 -1.87 -14.28 34.18
CA ALA A 516 -0.61 -13.64 33.82
C ALA A 516 -0.36 -13.89 32.33
N LEU A 517 -0.52 -12.84 31.53
CA LEU A 517 0.06 -12.80 30.20
C LEU A 517 1.58 -13.04 30.36
N GLY A 518 2.19 -13.73 29.41
CA GLY A 518 3.65 -13.80 29.37
C GLY A 518 4.24 -12.39 29.31
N VAL A 519 5.40 -12.14 29.93
CA VAL A 519 6.01 -10.80 30.04
C VAL A 519 6.04 -10.02 28.71
N TRP A 520 6.26 -10.70 27.58
CA TRP A 520 6.28 -10.04 26.26
C TRP A 520 4.89 -9.62 25.76
N GLN A 521 3.83 -10.32 26.15
CA GLN A 521 2.45 -10.03 25.76
C GLN A 521 1.94 -8.79 26.50
N GLU A 522 2.30 -8.60 27.76
CA GLU A 522 1.94 -7.39 28.52
C GLU A 522 2.58 -6.14 27.89
N VAL A 523 3.86 -6.24 27.51
CA VAL A 523 4.56 -5.17 26.79
C VAL A 523 3.89 -4.90 25.44
N ALA A 524 3.58 -5.95 24.67
CA ALA A 524 2.92 -5.81 23.38
C ALA A 524 1.50 -5.24 23.50
N ALA A 525 0.74 -5.62 24.53
CA ALA A 525 -0.59 -5.08 24.81
C ALA A 525 -0.54 -3.59 25.20
N ALA A 526 0.42 -3.21 26.04
CA ALA A 526 0.66 -1.82 26.40
C ALA A 526 0.99 -0.97 25.18
N GLU A 527 1.93 -1.46 24.35
CA GLU A 527 2.33 -0.81 23.11
C GLU A 527 1.16 -0.73 22.12
N TRP A 528 0.39 -1.80 21.94
CA TRP A 528 -0.80 -1.80 21.08
C TRP A 528 -1.79 -0.72 21.47
N TRP A 529 -2.12 -0.60 22.77
CA TRP A 529 -3.03 0.43 23.26
C TRP A 529 -2.48 1.85 23.09
N GLN A 530 -1.18 2.05 23.30
CA GLN A 530 -0.53 3.33 23.04
C GLN A 530 -0.66 3.74 21.57
N LEU A 531 -0.47 2.80 20.64
CA LEU A 531 -0.62 3.05 19.22
C LEU A 531 -2.08 3.29 18.83
N ALA A 532 -3.02 2.51 19.36
CA ALA A 532 -4.46 2.70 19.11
C ALA A 532 -4.95 4.08 19.56
N VAL A 533 -4.56 4.53 20.76
CA VAL A 533 -4.87 5.87 21.26
C VAL A 533 -4.20 6.95 20.40
N ALA A 534 -2.94 6.75 20.02
CA ALA A 534 -2.25 7.68 19.14
C ALA A 534 -2.91 7.77 17.75
N ALA A 535 -3.38 6.65 17.19
CA ALA A 535 -4.09 6.60 15.91
C ALA A 535 -5.40 7.38 15.98
N ALA A 536 -6.18 7.17 17.02
CA ALA A 536 -7.42 7.91 17.26
C ALA A 536 -7.22 9.44 17.34
N LEU A 537 -6.03 9.89 17.78
CA LEU A 537 -5.73 11.32 17.93
C LEU A 537 -5.02 11.96 16.72
N HIS A 538 -4.27 11.18 15.94
CA HIS A 538 -3.35 11.72 14.92
C HIS A 538 -3.62 11.22 13.50
N VAL A 539 -4.24 10.04 13.36
CA VAL A 539 -4.49 9.39 12.07
C VAL A 539 -5.90 9.65 11.56
N THR A 540 -6.86 9.92 12.45
CA THR A 540 -8.27 10.15 12.11
C THR A 540 -8.51 11.21 11.06
N ARG A 541 -7.69 12.28 11.03
CA ARG A 541 -7.80 13.34 10.00
C ARG A 541 -7.42 12.88 8.58
N TRP A 542 -6.74 11.76 8.46
CA TRP A 542 -6.31 11.17 7.19
C TRP A 542 -7.14 9.94 6.82
N ALA A 543 -8.02 9.50 7.71
CA ALA A 543 -8.78 8.27 7.55
C ALA A 543 -10.11 8.51 6.83
N ASN A 544 -10.51 7.54 6.02
CA ASN A 544 -11.86 7.47 5.46
C ASN A 544 -12.86 6.86 6.48
N GLU A 545 -14.16 6.91 6.16
CA GLU A 545 -15.22 6.43 7.05
C GLU A 545 -15.06 4.94 7.44
N GLY A 546 -14.69 4.09 6.49
CA GLY A 546 -14.44 2.66 6.75
C GLY A 546 -13.26 2.42 7.70
N GLU A 547 -12.17 3.19 7.55
CA GLU A 547 -11.01 3.11 8.44
C GLU A 547 -11.30 3.63 9.85
N LEU A 548 -12.13 4.67 9.97
CA LEU A 548 -12.59 5.19 11.27
C LEU A 548 -13.48 4.16 11.97
N GLN A 549 -14.37 3.50 11.23
CA GLN A 549 -15.20 2.41 11.73
C GLN A 549 -14.34 1.24 12.20
N ALA A 550 -13.37 0.80 11.38
CA ALA A 550 -12.43 -0.26 11.75
C ALA A 550 -11.67 0.10 13.03
N LEU A 551 -11.20 1.34 13.17
CA LEU A 551 -10.53 1.79 14.38
C LEU A 551 -11.45 1.77 15.61
N ALA A 552 -12.73 2.14 15.47
CA ALA A 552 -13.70 2.02 16.57
C ALA A 552 -13.90 0.55 16.99
N GLU A 553 -14.02 -0.36 16.01
CA GLU A 553 -14.14 -1.79 16.26
C GLU A 553 -12.91 -2.36 16.98
N LEU A 554 -11.71 -1.88 16.66
CA LEU A 554 -10.49 -2.25 17.37
C LEU A 554 -10.54 -1.87 18.85
N PHE A 555 -11.02 -0.69 19.20
CA PHE A 555 -11.21 -0.30 20.60
C PHE A 555 -12.19 -1.25 21.30
N VAL A 556 -13.29 -1.61 20.62
CA VAL A 556 -14.28 -2.55 21.17
C VAL A 556 -13.67 -3.94 21.36
N LEU A 557 -12.98 -4.49 20.37
CA LEU A 557 -12.33 -5.80 20.46
C LEU A 557 -11.21 -5.82 21.50
N GLY A 558 -10.40 -4.75 21.57
CA GLY A 558 -9.29 -4.64 22.50
C GLY A 558 -9.73 -4.71 23.96
N THR A 559 -10.87 -4.11 24.28
CA THR A 559 -11.42 -4.20 25.64
C THR A 559 -12.13 -5.54 25.90
N ARG A 560 -12.69 -6.19 24.87
CA ARG A 560 -13.26 -7.55 25.01
C ARG A 560 -12.21 -8.59 25.37
N LEU A 561 -10.97 -8.43 24.92
CA LEU A 561 -9.84 -9.27 25.37
C LEU A 561 -9.56 -9.16 26.87
N GLY A 562 -9.96 -8.05 27.48
CA GLY A 562 -9.91 -7.85 28.91
C GLY A 562 -11.20 -8.22 29.64
N ARG A 563 -12.23 -8.76 28.96
CA ARG A 563 -13.52 -9.01 29.62
C ARG A 563 -13.36 -10.08 30.70
N LEU A 564 -13.86 -9.69 31.86
CA LEU A 564 -14.22 -10.62 32.91
C LEU A 564 -15.55 -11.30 32.53
N PRO A 565 -15.78 -12.54 32.95
CA PRO A 565 -17.11 -13.13 32.89
C PRO A 565 -18.06 -12.22 33.68
N LEU A 566 -18.90 -11.47 32.98
CA LEU A 566 -19.91 -10.56 33.56
C LEU A 566 -20.97 -11.32 34.39
N ASP A 567 -20.93 -12.65 34.38
CA ASP A 567 -21.76 -13.54 35.20
C ASP A 567 -21.34 -13.55 36.68
N SER A 568 -20.21 -12.93 37.05
CA SER A 568 -19.83 -12.71 38.44
C SER A 568 -20.20 -11.30 38.92
N PRO A 569 -20.97 -11.16 40.02
CA PRO A 569 -21.48 -9.87 40.50
C PRO A 569 -20.41 -8.95 41.12
N LEU A 570 -19.14 -9.38 41.17
CA LEU A 570 -18.03 -8.64 41.75
C LEU A 570 -16.90 -8.47 40.73
N LEU A 571 -16.52 -7.23 40.47
CA LEU A 571 -15.30 -6.92 39.75
C LEU A 571 -14.09 -7.35 40.61
N PRO A 572 -13.07 -8.00 40.03
CA PRO A 572 -11.82 -8.31 40.72
C PRO A 572 -11.15 -7.08 41.32
N ALA A 573 -10.29 -7.29 42.32
CA ALA A 573 -9.54 -6.20 42.94
C ALA A 573 -8.49 -5.56 42.00
N LEU A 574 -7.99 -6.32 41.01
CA LEU A 574 -7.01 -5.83 40.03
C LEU A 574 -7.61 -5.87 38.61
N PRO A 575 -7.34 -4.83 37.78
CA PRO A 575 -7.68 -4.88 36.37
C PRO A 575 -6.90 -5.99 35.66
N CYS A 576 -7.50 -6.59 34.65
CA CYS A 576 -6.76 -7.49 33.76
C CYS A 576 -5.67 -6.71 33.00
N PRO A 577 -4.59 -7.37 32.55
CA PRO A 577 -3.47 -6.69 31.89
C PRO A 577 -3.88 -5.80 30.70
N MET A 578 -4.84 -6.24 29.88
CA MET A 578 -5.37 -5.44 28.77
C MET A 578 -6.09 -4.16 29.24
N THR A 579 -6.85 -4.23 30.34
CA THR A 579 -7.52 -3.04 30.90
C THR A 579 -6.52 -2.10 31.56
N ALA A 580 -5.53 -2.65 32.28
CA ALA A 580 -4.45 -1.85 32.85
C ALA A 580 -3.65 -1.12 31.76
N ALA A 581 -3.31 -1.81 30.68
CA ALA A 581 -2.65 -1.26 29.50
C ALA A 581 -3.48 -0.16 28.83
N ALA A 582 -4.78 -0.38 28.63
CA ALA A 582 -5.70 0.62 28.08
C ALA A 582 -5.74 1.90 28.93
N LEU A 583 -5.83 1.76 30.25
CA LEU A 583 -5.83 2.89 31.18
C LEU A 583 -4.48 3.64 31.17
N ALA A 584 -3.37 2.90 31.18
CA ALA A 584 -2.03 3.48 31.10
C ALA A 584 -1.79 4.21 29.77
N ALA A 585 -2.37 3.74 28.66
CA ALA A 585 -2.33 4.40 27.37
C ALA A 585 -3.22 5.66 27.29
N GLY A 586 -4.07 5.91 28.28
CA GLY A 586 -4.94 7.08 28.31
C GLY A 586 -6.20 6.95 27.46
N VAL A 587 -6.80 5.76 27.38
CA VAL A 587 -8.06 5.55 26.65
C VAL A 587 -9.19 6.45 27.19
N LEU A 588 -9.32 6.62 28.51
CA LEU A 588 -10.34 7.49 29.11
C LEU A 588 -10.26 8.95 28.62
N PRO A 589 -9.12 9.67 28.77
CA PRO A 589 -9.00 11.03 28.25
C PRO A 589 -9.05 11.09 26.72
N CYS A 590 -8.66 10.03 26.00
CA CYS A 590 -8.81 9.97 24.55
C CYS A 590 -10.29 9.99 24.14
N VAL A 591 -11.10 9.08 24.68
CA VAL A 591 -12.54 8.99 24.38
C VAL A 591 -13.26 10.27 24.80
N GLU A 592 -12.95 10.83 25.97
CA GLU A 592 -13.51 12.12 26.42
C GLU A 592 -13.20 13.24 25.43
N ARG A 593 -11.96 13.31 24.93
CA ARG A 593 -11.55 14.32 23.96
C ARG A 593 -12.29 14.15 22.63
N LEU A 594 -12.42 12.93 22.12
CA LEU A 594 -13.13 12.64 20.88
C LEU A 594 -14.60 13.08 20.98
N LEU A 595 -15.28 12.70 22.07
CA LEU A 595 -16.66 13.11 22.36
C LEU A 595 -16.82 14.63 22.49
N ARG A 596 -15.84 15.29 23.12
CA ARG A 596 -15.86 16.75 23.25
C ARG A 596 -15.63 17.45 21.90
N ARG A 597 -14.81 16.87 21.02
CA ARG A 597 -14.53 17.44 19.69
C ARG A 597 -15.67 17.19 18.71
N SER A 598 -16.27 16.00 18.74
CA SER A 598 -17.44 15.68 17.92
C SER A 598 -18.60 16.64 18.17
N TRP A 599 -18.80 17.05 19.43
CA TRP A 599 -19.78 18.09 19.77
C TRP A 599 -19.47 19.46 19.16
N LYS A 600 -18.19 19.84 19.11
CA LYS A 600 -17.77 21.16 18.61
C LYS A 600 -17.74 21.24 17.09
N ALA A 601 -17.44 20.12 16.42
CA ALA A 601 -17.29 20.02 14.98
C ALA A 601 -17.90 18.68 14.52
N PRO A 602 -19.22 18.60 14.36
CA PRO A 602 -19.93 17.35 14.06
C PRO A 602 -19.61 16.78 12.67
N GLU A 603 -19.07 17.60 11.76
CA GLU A 603 -18.66 17.16 10.42
C GLU A 603 -17.20 16.68 10.35
N ALA A 604 -16.45 16.75 11.46
CA ALA A 604 -15.07 16.28 11.49
C ALA A 604 -15.00 14.75 11.51
N ALA A 605 -13.95 14.16 10.93
CA ALA A 605 -13.67 12.72 11.00
C ALA A 605 -13.68 12.16 12.45
N GLU A 606 -13.32 13.00 13.44
CA GLU A 606 -13.37 12.65 14.85
C GLU A 606 -14.81 12.42 15.36
N ALA A 607 -15.80 13.06 14.75
CA ALA A 607 -17.21 12.87 15.07
C ALA A 607 -17.72 11.50 14.61
N THR A 608 -17.35 11.08 13.41
CA THR A 608 -17.62 9.73 12.91
C THR A 608 -17.01 8.68 13.83
N LEU A 609 -15.71 8.80 14.16
CA LEU A 609 -15.07 7.87 15.11
C LEU A 609 -15.76 7.89 16.48
N ALA A 610 -16.07 9.06 17.02
CA ALA A 610 -16.75 9.19 18.30
C ALA A 610 -18.12 8.50 18.27
N HIS A 611 -18.88 8.67 17.18
CA HIS A 611 -20.18 8.04 17.01
C HIS A 611 -20.07 6.51 16.98
N SER A 612 -19.20 5.97 16.13
CA SER A 612 -18.92 4.52 16.06
C SER A 612 -18.45 3.95 17.41
N LEU A 613 -17.59 4.69 18.13
CA LEU A 613 -17.17 4.32 19.47
C LEU A 613 -18.35 4.32 20.44
N THR A 614 -19.25 5.31 20.40
CA THR A 614 -20.40 5.31 21.32
C THR A 614 -21.32 4.11 21.09
N GLU A 615 -21.70 3.83 19.84
CA GLU A 615 -22.56 2.68 19.51
C GLU A 615 -21.94 1.37 20.01
N GLY A 616 -20.65 1.14 19.70
CA GLY A 616 -19.95 -0.07 20.10
C GLY A 616 -19.61 -0.15 21.60
N CYS A 617 -19.17 0.94 22.23
CA CYS A 617 -18.68 0.93 23.61
C CYS A 617 -19.80 0.82 24.65
N PHE A 618 -20.94 1.48 24.41
CA PHE A 618 -22.08 1.43 25.34
C PHE A 618 -22.75 0.06 25.31
N GLU A 619 -22.93 -0.53 24.13
CA GLU A 619 -23.50 -1.87 23.99
C GLU A 619 -22.54 -2.97 24.47
N ALA A 620 -21.23 -2.80 24.25
CA ALA A 620 -20.23 -3.78 24.66
C ALA A 620 -19.82 -3.68 26.14
N GLY A 621 -20.46 -2.83 26.96
CA GLY A 621 -20.13 -2.69 28.38
C GLY A 621 -18.69 -2.25 28.65
N LEU A 622 -18.06 -1.61 27.66
CA LEU A 622 -16.64 -1.24 27.62
C LEU A 622 -16.28 -0.21 28.69
N LEU A 623 -17.22 0.68 28.98
CA LEU A 623 -17.05 1.77 29.94
C LEU A 623 -16.99 1.28 31.38
N ALA A 624 -17.67 0.17 31.73
CA ALA A 624 -17.75 -0.25 33.12
C ALA A 624 -16.37 -0.62 33.72
N PRO A 625 -15.53 -1.46 33.08
CA PRO A 625 -14.18 -1.72 33.56
C PRO A 625 -13.29 -0.47 33.55
N LEU A 626 -13.35 0.34 32.48
CA LEU A 626 -12.52 1.55 32.39
C LEU A 626 -12.86 2.57 33.49
N LEU A 627 -14.15 2.76 33.80
CA LEU A 627 -14.60 3.66 34.86
C LEU A 627 -14.33 3.08 36.26
N ALA A 628 -14.40 1.75 36.43
CA ALA A 628 -14.17 1.11 37.72
C ALA A 628 -12.70 1.13 38.14
N TYR A 629 -11.77 0.93 37.20
CA TYR A 629 -10.33 0.86 37.48
C TYR A 629 -9.57 2.13 37.10
N GLY A 630 -10.19 3.06 36.36
CA GLY A 630 -9.55 4.28 35.90
C GLY A 630 -9.38 5.33 36.98
N GLU A 631 -8.58 6.36 36.67
CA GLU A 631 -8.37 7.48 37.58
C GLU A 631 -9.70 8.25 37.79
N PRO A 632 -10.12 8.52 39.04
CA PRO A 632 -11.46 9.05 39.31
C PRO A 632 -11.79 10.37 38.62
N ARG A 633 -10.81 11.27 38.43
CA ARG A 633 -11.03 12.57 37.76
C ARG A 633 -11.24 12.38 36.27
N GLN A 634 -10.48 11.50 35.62
CA GLN A 634 -10.66 11.16 34.20
C GLN A 634 -12.00 10.47 33.97
N ALA A 635 -12.37 9.51 34.82
CA ALA A 635 -13.67 8.85 34.78
C ALA A 635 -14.83 9.86 34.94
N ALA A 636 -14.73 10.75 35.92
CA ALA A 636 -15.72 11.80 36.15
C ALA A 636 -15.81 12.78 34.96
N ALA A 637 -14.69 13.14 34.34
CA ALA A 637 -14.67 14.01 33.16
C ALA A 637 -15.38 13.35 31.95
N LEU A 638 -15.16 12.06 31.74
CA LEU A 638 -15.85 11.30 30.69
C LEU A 638 -17.36 11.25 30.95
N VAL A 639 -17.78 10.87 32.16
CA VAL A 639 -19.21 10.82 32.55
C VAL A 639 -19.87 12.19 32.41
N ALA A 640 -19.20 13.27 32.81
CA ALA A 640 -19.70 14.64 32.65
C ALA A 640 -19.86 15.02 31.18
N THR A 641 -18.95 14.58 30.30
CA THR A 641 -19.03 14.82 28.86
C THR A 641 -20.17 14.04 28.22
N VAL A 642 -20.32 12.75 28.55
CA VAL A 642 -21.45 11.92 28.10
C VAL A 642 -22.78 12.54 28.56
N ARG A 643 -22.89 12.97 29.83
CA ARG A 643 -24.10 13.64 30.33
C ARG A 643 -24.45 14.90 29.53
N LYS A 644 -23.45 15.68 29.12
CA LYS A 644 -23.67 16.87 28.29
C LYS A 644 -24.10 16.55 26.86
N LEU A 645 -23.82 15.35 26.35
CA LEU A 645 -24.26 14.90 25.03
C LEU A 645 -25.69 14.34 25.06
N LEU A 646 -26.14 13.86 26.21
CA LEU A 646 -27.49 13.30 26.40
C LEU A 646 -28.55 14.36 26.74
N VAL A 647 -28.12 15.56 27.16
CA VAL A 647 -28.97 16.71 27.50
C VAL A 647 -28.92 17.70 26.35
#